data_AF-A0A1X7UKV8-F1
#
_entry.id   AF-A0A1X7UKV8-F1
#
_cell.length_a   1.000
_cell.length_b   1.000
_cell.length_c   1.000
_cell.angle_alpha   90.00
_cell.angle_beta   90.00
_cell.angle_gamma   90.00
#
_symmetry.space_group_name_H-M   'P 1'
#
loop_
_entity.id
_entity.type
_entity.pdbx_description
1 polymer ?
#
loop_
_entity_poly.entity_id
_entity_poly.type
_entity_poly.pdbx_seq_one_letter_code
_entity_poly.pdbx_strand_id
1 'polypeptide(L)'
;MPRNRRGGNIFKVNDEILKELVGRWKITATEIASSSGTDLHTDDNLVEFTLDDGYDIDWNVPVAMETNQLFQTSSFQIDDRKITFSGTTDGTTFVFNVTFLDDCIVQLKSLDDTISIYIKKIVSSPESIQVFDLLNALKENYFSDLTIRSSEGIKFEVHRCVLNSSVQGVKYRDWEVFLSKMSSDASRAALHYIYSSILPSGIAAEPVKELLELSSSNPKLSHLHSLCDEYIDSMKLNKRLIHLVDSCLHSLEVVKELIVSATMDDPAKVVYTIKQIFKEVVAGVSRFILLSHLYTVNKKGMSKREKREILEYIQGRLVVFIDGGRELLQLSISKWETLTDDQQTEISLYIIPNINQIWLDINEYTKELNVSLTNEPTDGPAAPEVPPALTLQQKLAAVVQLNTSKTEMKRIKKMKKEFKKFVEVGDYRRSQFIGLSEEEKVEKIKRVIEEMTHDGQSIIGRLEDLKKKILIANALDWGSYKLGVSISSSYISWGLNRLCFYKDQLVPLLKKLSRLISSDEFNQTLIELRLADPQTLFDETPPTSIPTPLIPTGKKCNAVIPLVGGCLELLKIQEMSDMILIVQELALPSDDPSHKPQNDEEGVVIHAHRVILSSRSEWFRSALQSGMMEDRNKKIIIKDIDVTLFRTFIEYLYGKPLEYETMDNNEIIELLAVADRYETSSLHVSCEKELIGRIDQSSVFSFLVVADQLSAARQLRSSTLQFILDNPDVLIQQVDAYTDLPIELKSEVRQILSGTQQMSEFRRGPPKRDDDDDTHQVMYSSELEELIDTTDTGYTGNTGVGEIESLLSEMRLVVGDEPTDDRLKSLLMAADMDINRAVNFFFGVG
;
A
#
# COMPACT_ATOMS: atom_id res chain seq x y z
N MET A 1 -41.63 9.37 -12.11
CA MET A 1 -41.36 9.92 -10.76
C MET A 1 -41.90 8.92 -9.75
N PRO A 2 -41.22 8.60 -8.64
CA PRO A 2 -39.84 8.93 -8.23
C PRO A 2 -38.92 7.68 -8.29
N ARG A 3 -37.75 7.68 -8.95
CA ARG A 3 -36.44 8.21 -8.49
C ARG A 3 -36.10 7.86 -7.03
N ASN A 4 -35.62 6.63 -6.80
CA ASN A 4 -34.87 6.32 -5.59
C ASN A 4 -33.37 6.49 -5.86
N ARG A 5 -32.81 7.54 -5.29
CA ARG A 5 -31.37 7.84 -5.25
C ARG A 5 -30.69 6.81 -4.35
N ARG A 6 -30.05 5.79 -4.93
CA ARG A 6 -29.02 4.98 -4.26
C ARG A 6 -27.73 5.09 -5.07
N GLY A 7 -27.00 6.18 -4.83
CA GLY A 7 -25.68 6.40 -5.44
C GLY A 7 -24.69 7.07 -4.49
N GLY A 8 -25.01 7.21 -3.20
CA GLY A 8 -24.22 8.01 -2.27
C GLY A 8 -23.63 7.30 -1.04
N ASN A 9 -23.98 6.03 -0.77
CA ASN A 9 -23.61 5.36 0.50
C ASN A 9 -22.66 4.16 0.38
N ILE A 10 -22.35 3.68 -0.83
CA ILE A 10 -21.44 2.52 -0.98
C ILE A 10 -19.97 2.97 -0.76
N PHE A 11 -19.61 4.17 -1.24
CA PHE A 11 -18.25 4.69 -1.14
C PHE A 11 -17.83 5.05 0.30
N LYS A 12 -18.74 5.52 1.15
CA LYS A 12 -18.41 5.86 2.55
C LYS A 12 -18.04 4.65 3.40
N VAL A 13 -18.71 3.52 3.17
CA VAL A 13 -18.50 2.28 3.94
C VAL A 13 -17.14 1.64 3.61
N ASN A 14 -16.76 1.63 2.34
CA ASN A 14 -15.46 1.09 1.93
C ASN A 14 -14.28 1.97 2.41
N ASP A 15 -14.43 3.30 2.43
CA ASP A 15 -13.39 4.21 2.93
C ASP A 15 -13.19 4.11 4.45
N GLU A 16 -14.26 3.90 5.23
CA GLU A 16 -14.18 3.69 6.69
C GLU A 16 -13.49 2.37 7.01
N ILE A 17 -13.90 1.28 6.36
CA ILE A 17 -13.31 -0.05 6.54
C ILE A 17 -11.85 -0.08 6.04
N LEU A 18 -11.54 0.63 4.96
CA LEU A 18 -10.16 0.77 4.48
C LEU A 18 -9.28 1.51 5.50
N LYS A 19 -9.76 2.60 6.12
CA LYS A 19 -9.01 3.30 7.18
C LYS A 19 -8.74 2.40 8.40
N GLU A 20 -9.68 1.53 8.74
CA GLU A 20 -9.53 0.56 9.82
C GLU A 20 -8.57 -0.57 9.46
N LEU A 21 -8.56 -1.03 8.20
CA LEU A 21 -7.71 -2.12 7.72
C LEU A 21 -6.31 -1.70 7.29
N VAL A 22 -6.08 -0.44 6.92
CA VAL A 22 -4.74 0.06 6.58
C VAL A 22 -3.86 0.07 7.83
N GLY A 23 -2.64 -0.47 7.70
CA GLY A 23 -1.69 -0.60 8.79
C GLY A 23 -0.88 -1.90 8.75
N ARG A 24 -0.10 -2.12 9.80
CA ARG A 24 0.66 -3.35 9.99
C ARG A 24 -0.13 -4.36 10.80
N TRP A 25 -0.07 -5.60 10.37
CA TRP A 25 -0.83 -6.71 10.91
C TRP A 25 0.09 -7.87 11.21
N LYS A 26 -0.18 -8.55 12.32
CA LYS A 26 0.50 -9.78 12.74
C LYS A 26 -0.49 -10.93 12.70
N ILE A 27 -0.13 -12.05 12.08
CA ILE A 27 -0.93 -13.28 12.18
C ILE A 27 -0.74 -13.86 13.59
N THR A 28 -1.83 -14.02 14.35
CA THR A 28 -1.79 -14.50 15.74
C THR A 28 -2.23 -15.96 15.87
N ALA A 29 -3.18 -16.41 15.06
CA ALA A 29 -3.65 -17.79 15.06
C ALA A 29 -4.20 -18.18 13.69
N THR A 30 -4.17 -19.46 13.38
CA THR A 30 -4.89 -20.02 12.22
C THR A 30 -5.66 -21.27 12.61
N GLU A 31 -6.93 -21.33 12.23
CA GLU A 31 -7.74 -22.54 12.28
C GLU A 31 -7.80 -23.17 10.90
N ILE A 32 -7.56 -24.48 10.85
CA ILE A 32 -7.71 -25.27 9.63
C ILE A 32 -8.75 -26.34 9.91
N ALA A 33 -9.85 -26.34 9.16
CA ALA A 33 -10.85 -27.40 9.24
C ALA A 33 -10.29 -28.65 8.53
N SER A 34 -9.92 -29.67 9.31
CA SER A 34 -9.56 -31.00 8.78
C SER A 34 -10.71 -31.98 8.95
N SER A 35 -10.73 -33.07 8.18
CA SER A 35 -11.75 -34.13 8.26
C SER A 35 -11.85 -34.86 9.60
N SER A 36 -11.00 -34.53 10.57
CA SER A 36 -10.91 -35.18 11.89
C SER A 36 -10.99 -34.23 13.10
N GLY A 37 -11.26 -32.94 12.91
CA GLY A 37 -11.41 -31.97 14.00
C GLY A 37 -10.96 -30.55 13.66
N THR A 38 -11.37 -29.59 14.49
CA THR A 38 -10.89 -28.19 14.51
C THR A 38 -9.67 -28.09 15.40
N ASP A 39 -8.48 -27.97 14.80
CA ASP A 39 -7.25 -27.73 15.55
C ASP A 39 -6.99 -26.21 15.59
N LEU A 40 -7.12 -25.61 16.78
CA LEU A 40 -6.68 -24.24 17.03
C LEU A 40 -5.17 -24.26 17.29
N HIS A 41 -4.40 -23.62 16.43
CA HIS A 41 -2.96 -23.55 16.56
C HIS A 41 -2.53 -22.09 16.80
N THR A 42 -2.08 -21.80 18.01
CA THR A 42 -1.40 -20.58 18.42
C THR A 42 0.11 -20.86 18.37
N ASP A 43 0.85 -20.16 17.51
CA ASP A 43 2.31 -20.29 17.42
C ASP A 43 2.92 -18.90 17.35
N ASP A 44 3.95 -18.64 18.16
CA ASP A 44 4.61 -17.34 18.36
C ASP A 44 5.47 -16.87 17.18
N ASN A 45 5.42 -17.55 16.03
CA ASN A 45 6.23 -17.20 14.86
C ASN A 45 5.54 -16.13 13.99
N LEU A 46 5.89 -14.89 14.31
CA LEU A 46 5.50 -13.61 13.73
C LEU A 46 5.58 -13.60 12.19
N VAL A 47 4.45 -13.79 11.51
CA VAL A 47 4.30 -13.30 10.13
C VAL A 47 3.63 -11.95 10.19
N GLU A 48 4.35 -10.93 9.77
CA GLU A 48 3.87 -9.55 9.71
C GLU A 48 3.62 -9.14 8.27
N PHE A 49 2.60 -8.34 8.04
CA PHE A 49 2.34 -7.77 6.72
C PHE A 49 1.77 -6.36 6.85
N THR A 50 2.02 -5.55 5.82
CA THR A 50 1.51 -4.18 5.75
C THR A 50 0.44 -4.09 4.66
N LEU A 51 -0.72 -3.59 5.04
CA LEU A 51 -1.78 -3.18 4.11
C LEU A 51 -1.66 -1.68 3.90
N ASP A 52 -1.39 -1.28 2.67
CA ASP A 52 -1.18 0.11 2.28
C ASP A 52 -2.45 0.79 1.79
N ASP A 53 -2.51 2.12 1.93
CA ASP A 53 -3.60 2.96 1.37
C ASP A 53 -3.66 2.88 -0.16
N GLY A 54 -2.56 2.49 -0.80
CA GLY A 54 -2.44 2.19 -2.21
C GLY A 54 -2.97 0.82 -2.65
N TYR A 55 -3.60 0.02 -1.78
CA TYR A 55 -4.07 -1.35 -2.06
C TYR A 55 -2.96 -2.38 -2.35
N ASP A 56 -1.75 -2.13 -1.87
CA ASP A 56 -0.61 -3.07 -1.93
C ASP A 56 -0.49 -3.87 -0.62
N ILE A 57 0.03 -5.10 -0.74
CA ILE A 57 0.38 -5.95 0.40
C ILE A 57 1.88 -6.18 0.39
N ASP A 58 2.54 -5.79 1.47
CA ASP A 58 3.95 -6.11 1.69
C ASP A 58 4.08 -7.12 2.83
N TRP A 59 4.41 -8.36 2.45
CA TRP A 59 4.68 -9.44 3.40
C TRP A 59 6.10 -9.33 3.95
N ASN A 60 6.22 -9.29 5.28
CA ASN A 60 7.48 -9.43 6.00
C ASN A 60 7.56 -10.87 6.54
N VAL A 61 8.13 -11.75 5.72
CA VAL A 61 8.09 -13.19 5.92
C VAL A 61 9.52 -13.73 5.98
N PRO A 62 9.88 -14.57 6.96
CA PRO A 62 11.19 -15.21 7.02
C PRO A 62 11.49 -15.99 5.73
N VAL A 63 12.74 -16.00 5.27
CA VAL A 63 13.20 -16.58 3.99
C VAL A 63 12.72 -18.04 3.77
N ALA A 64 12.53 -18.80 4.86
CA ALA A 64 12.01 -20.18 4.80
C ALA A 64 10.53 -20.29 4.34
N MET A 65 9.77 -19.20 4.38
CA MET A 65 8.33 -19.15 4.06
C MET A 65 8.01 -18.43 2.74
N GLU A 66 8.99 -17.82 2.06
CA GLU A 66 8.77 -17.08 0.78
C GLU A 66 8.17 -17.96 -0.34
N THR A 67 8.27 -19.29 -0.21
CA THR A 67 7.72 -20.26 -1.16
C THR A 67 6.20 -20.45 -1.04
N ASN A 68 5.54 -19.93 -0.01
CA ASN A 68 4.09 -20.05 0.16
C ASN A 68 3.33 -19.06 -0.74
N GLN A 69 2.37 -19.55 -1.52
CA GLN A 69 1.59 -18.74 -2.48
C GLN A 69 0.75 -17.65 -1.82
N LEU A 70 0.31 -17.82 -0.56
CA LEU A 70 -0.41 -16.76 0.16
C LEU A 70 0.48 -15.52 0.37
N PHE A 71 1.76 -15.73 0.71
CA PHE A 71 2.76 -14.69 0.90
C PHE A 71 3.34 -14.15 -0.42
N GLN A 72 2.87 -14.68 -1.55
CA GLN A 72 3.13 -14.13 -2.88
C GLN A 72 2.01 -13.21 -3.36
N THR A 73 1.01 -12.94 -2.53
CA THR A 73 0.00 -11.91 -2.82
C THR A 73 0.62 -10.52 -2.76
N SER A 74 0.16 -9.62 -3.63
CA SER A 74 0.76 -8.27 -3.80
C SER A 74 -0.26 -7.13 -3.85
N SER A 75 -1.53 -7.46 -4.03
CA SER A 75 -2.61 -6.48 -4.07
C SER A 75 -3.85 -7.03 -3.41
N PHE A 76 -4.60 -6.13 -2.77
CA PHE A 76 -5.87 -6.44 -2.13
C PHE A 76 -6.99 -5.51 -2.60
N GLN A 77 -8.24 -5.93 -2.43
CA GLN A 77 -9.42 -5.09 -2.57
C GLN A 77 -10.38 -5.40 -1.44
N ILE A 78 -11.14 -4.39 -1.02
CA ILE A 78 -12.24 -4.51 -0.08
C ILE A 78 -13.54 -4.22 -0.83
N ASP A 79 -14.47 -5.18 -0.82
CA ASP A 79 -15.85 -4.97 -1.23
C ASP A 79 -16.76 -5.33 -0.06
N ASP A 80 -17.42 -4.31 0.54
CA ASP A 80 -18.25 -4.40 1.73
C ASP A 80 -17.53 -4.99 2.96
N ARG A 81 -17.50 -6.33 3.10
CA ARG A 81 -16.83 -7.09 4.19
C ARG A 81 -15.98 -8.24 3.66
N LYS A 82 -15.57 -8.17 2.40
CA LYS A 82 -14.73 -9.18 1.76
C LYS A 82 -13.41 -8.57 1.38
N ILE A 83 -12.32 -9.15 1.89
CA ILE A 83 -10.98 -8.85 1.42
C ILE A 83 -10.60 -9.90 0.39
N THR A 84 -10.26 -9.43 -0.81
CA THR A 84 -9.71 -10.28 -1.87
C THR A 84 -8.23 -10.02 -1.99
N PHE A 85 -7.41 -10.98 -1.57
CA PHE A 85 -5.97 -10.99 -1.82
C PHE A 85 -5.67 -11.66 -3.17
N SER A 86 -4.76 -11.06 -3.95
CA SER A 86 -4.37 -11.58 -5.26
C SER A 86 -2.87 -11.86 -5.35
N GLY A 87 -2.55 -13.10 -5.75
CA GLY A 87 -1.21 -13.63 -6.00
C GLY A 87 -0.55 -13.03 -7.25
N THR A 88 0.77 -12.84 -7.21
CA THR A 88 1.56 -12.40 -8.38
C THR A 88 1.88 -13.51 -9.38
N THR A 89 1.93 -14.77 -8.97
CA THR A 89 2.66 -15.80 -9.73
C THR A 89 1.77 -16.81 -10.45
N ASP A 90 0.53 -17.00 -10.00
CA ASP A 90 -0.40 -18.02 -10.50
C ASP A 90 -1.85 -17.52 -10.71
N GLY A 91 -2.09 -16.23 -10.49
CA GLY A 91 -3.45 -15.66 -10.51
C GLY A 91 -4.37 -16.26 -9.45
N THR A 92 -3.82 -16.86 -8.38
CA THR A 92 -4.64 -17.29 -7.24
C THR A 92 -5.18 -16.06 -6.54
N THR A 93 -6.50 -16.08 -6.33
CA THR A 93 -7.21 -15.08 -5.56
C THR A 93 -7.72 -15.77 -4.30
N PHE A 94 -7.26 -15.30 -3.14
CA PHE A 94 -7.78 -15.73 -1.86
C PHE A 94 -8.82 -14.71 -1.41
N VAL A 95 -10.07 -15.15 -1.31
CA VAL A 95 -11.17 -14.29 -0.86
C VAL A 95 -11.51 -14.68 0.56
N PHE A 96 -11.41 -13.70 1.46
CA PHE A 96 -11.71 -13.85 2.87
C PHE A 96 -12.89 -12.97 3.25
N ASN A 97 -13.81 -13.51 4.02
CA ASN A 97 -14.79 -12.73 4.76
C ASN A 97 -14.10 -12.14 5.98
N VAL A 98 -14.29 -10.84 6.19
CA VAL A 98 -13.74 -10.07 7.30
C VAL A 98 -14.76 -10.02 8.41
N THR A 99 -14.37 -10.52 9.57
CA THR A 99 -15.13 -10.36 10.81
C THR A 99 -14.24 -9.62 11.80
N PHE A 100 -14.66 -8.42 12.20
CA PHE A 100 -14.02 -7.68 13.28
C PHE A 100 -14.46 -8.33 14.60
N LEU A 101 -13.50 -8.88 15.34
CA LEU A 101 -13.74 -9.44 16.67
C LEU A 101 -13.58 -8.35 17.73
N ASP A 102 -12.54 -7.51 17.58
CA ASP A 102 -12.24 -6.31 18.37
C ASP A 102 -11.62 -5.22 17.47
N ASP A 103 -11.40 -4.00 17.97
CA ASP A 103 -10.74 -2.89 17.26
C ASP A 103 -9.33 -3.23 16.75
N CYS A 104 -8.67 -4.20 17.39
CA CYS A 104 -7.33 -4.65 17.06
C CYS A 104 -7.27 -6.08 16.51
N ILE A 105 -8.36 -6.85 16.48
CA ILE A 105 -8.34 -8.26 16.05
C ILE A 105 -9.37 -8.50 14.95
N VAL A 106 -8.89 -8.95 13.81
CA VAL A 106 -9.70 -9.27 12.63
C VAL A 106 -9.57 -10.75 12.32
N GLN A 107 -10.70 -11.42 12.11
CA GLN A 107 -10.77 -12.78 11.61
C GLN A 107 -11.02 -12.75 10.10
N LEU A 108 -10.14 -13.42 9.35
CA LEU A 108 -10.26 -13.64 7.92
C LEU A 108 -10.67 -15.09 7.66
N LYS A 109 -11.94 -15.29 7.29
CA LYS A 109 -12.49 -16.62 7.03
C LYS A 109 -12.58 -16.89 5.54
N SER A 110 -11.97 -17.96 5.04
CA SER A 110 -12.07 -18.39 3.65
C SER A 110 -13.53 -18.68 3.28
N LEU A 111 -13.92 -18.42 2.03
CA LEU A 111 -15.28 -18.70 1.51
C LEU A 111 -15.72 -20.16 1.66
N ASP A 112 -14.76 -21.09 1.68
CA ASP A 112 -15.01 -22.53 1.79
C ASP A 112 -15.03 -23.01 3.25
N ASP A 113 -14.94 -22.09 4.23
CA ASP A 113 -14.82 -22.36 5.67
C ASP A 113 -13.63 -23.27 6.05
N THR A 114 -12.66 -23.42 5.15
CA THR A 114 -11.50 -24.32 5.32
C THR A 114 -10.38 -23.72 6.15
N ILE A 115 -10.24 -22.39 6.12
CA ILE A 115 -9.15 -21.64 6.76
C ILE A 115 -9.73 -20.39 7.43
N SER A 116 -9.49 -20.23 8.73
CA SER A 116 -9.69 -18.96 9.44
C SER A 116 -8.34 -18.43 9.89
N ILE A 117 -7.99 -17.19 9.54
CA ILE A 117 -6.76 -16.52 9.95
C ILE A 117 -7.14 -15.41 10.91
N TYR A 118 -6.60 -15.44 12.12
CA TYR A 118 -6.73 -14.35 13.08
C TYR A 118 -5.52 -13.44 12.91
N ILE A 119 -5.79 -12.16 12.65
CA ILE A 119 -4.79 -11.12 12.51
C ILE A 119 -5.00 -10.08 13.60
N LYS A 120 -3.92 -9.67 14.26
CA LYS A 120 -3.92 -8.57 15.22
C LYS A 120 -3.25 -7.36 14.58
N LYS A 121 -3.92 -6.21 14.61
CA LYS A 121 -3.34 -4.94 14.21
C LYS A 121 -2.19 -4.63 15.16
N ILE A 122 -0.99 -4.50 14.62
CA ILE A 122 0.11 -3.94 15.39
C ILE A 122 -0.22 -2.45 15.43
N VAL A 123 -0.61 -1.93 16.60
CA VAL A 123 -0.79 -0.49 16.85
C VAL A 123 0.60 0.13 16.79
N SER A 124 1.07 0.30 15.57
CA SER A 124 2.24 1.04 15.22
C SER A 124 1.77 1.93 14.09
N SER A 125 1.43 3.18 14.45
CA SER A 125 1.23 4.24 13.47
C SER A 125 2.43 4.23 12.53
N PRO A 126 2.23 4.53 11.24
CA PRO A 126 3.06 4.06 10.14
C PRO A 126 4.54 4.15 10.52
N GLU A 127 5.26 3.05 10.33
CA GLU A 127 6.66 3.16 10.00
C GLU A 127 6.76 3.96 8.69
N SER A 128 6.64 5.29 8.78
CA SER A 128 7.81 6.03 8.36
C SER A 128 8.89 5.52 9.30
N ILE A 129 9.66 4.53 8.87
CA ILE A 129 11.08 4.57 9.18
C ILE A 129 11.43 6.02 8.84
N GLN A 130 11.49 6.88 9.85
CA GLN A 130 11.83 8.26 9.63
C GLN A 130 13.29 8.16 9.23
N VAL A 131 13.49 8.10 7.91
CA VAL A 131 14.80 7.98 7.32
C VAL A 131 15.57 9.14 7.89
N PHE A 132 16.69 8.82 8.54
CA PHE A 132 17.58 9.84 9.03
C PHE A 132 18.03 10.69 7.83
N ASP A 133 17.49 11.90 7.73
CA ASP A 133 17.83 12.85 6.69
C ASP A 133 18.20 14.21 7.29
N LEU A 134 19.05 14.91 6.57
CA LEU A 134 19.51 16.27 6.86
C LEU A 134 19.10 17.22 5.72
N LEU A 135 18.09 16.85 4.93
CA LEU A 135 17.74 17.56 3.69
C LEU A 135 17.25 18.99 3.97
N ASN A 136 16.65 19.23 5.13
CA ASN A 136 16.21 20.58 5.53
C ASN A 136 17.41 21.54 5.64
N ALA A 137 18.52 21.12 6.23
CA ALA A 137 19.75 21.92 6.28
C ALA A 137 20.30 22.26 4.89
N LEU A 138 20.18 21.35 3.92
CA LEU A 138 20.60 21.62 2.54
C LEU A 138 19.64 22.56 1.81
N LYS A 139 18.34 22.46 2.04
CA LYS A 139 17.33 23.31 1.37
C LYS A 139 17.36 24.76 1.88
N GLU A 140 17.54 24.91 3.18
CA GLU A 140 17.42 26.20 3.87
C GLU A 140 18.80 26.83 4.16
N ASN A 141 19.88 26.12 3.83
CA ASN A 141 21.28 26.57 3.87
C ASN A 141 21.76 27.05 5.25
N TYR A 142 21.25 26.48 6.33
CA TYR A 142 21.61 26.92 7.67
C TYR A 142 23.01 26.46 8.08
N PHE A 143 23.88 27.40 8.47
CA PHE A 143 25.23 27.14 8.96
C PHE A 143 26.17 26.52 7.92
N SER A 144 25.91 26.77 6.63
CA SER A 144 26.79 26.37 5.54
C SER A 144 28.20 26.94 5.73
N ASP A 145 29.21 26.10 5.62
CA ASP A 145 30.62 26.46 5.84
C ASP A 145 31.48 26.28 4.58
N LEU A 146 30.91 25.70 3.52
CA LEU A 146 31.53 25.47 2.23
C LEU A 146 30.55 25.81 1.09
N THR A 147 31.05 26.43 0.03
CA THR A 147 30.29 26.66 -1.21
C THR A 147 30.95 25.93 -2.36
N ILE A 148 30.25 24.95 -2.93
CA ILE A 148 30.70 24.18 -4.09
C ILE A 148 30.02 24.73 -5.34
N ARG A 149 30.68 24.67 -6.49
CA ARG A 149 30.10 25.06 -7.78
C ARG A 149 30.03 23.86 -8.69
N SER A 150 28.93 23.68 -9.43
CA SER A 150 28.85 22.70 -10.52
C SER A 150 29.68 23.13 -11.73
N SER A 151 29.76 22.26 -12.74
CA SER A 151 30.41 22.56 -14.03
C SER A 151 29.80 23.78 -14.74
N GLU A 152 28.50 24.03 -14.53
CA GLU A 152 27.75 25.19 -15.05
C GLU A 152 27.92 26.45 -14.19
N GLY A 153 28.65 26.36 -13.08
CA GLY A 153 28.90 27.48 -12.17
C GLY A 153 27.78 27.77 -11.16
N ILE A 154 26.77 26.92 -11.07
CA ILE A 154 25.70 27.01 -10.05
C ILE A 154 26.29 26.72 -8.68
N LYS A 155 26.03 27.60 -7.71
CA LYS A 155 26.55 27.50 -6.35
C LYS A 155 25.62 26.66 -5.46
N PHE A 156 26.22 25.78 -4.67
CA PHE A 156 25.56 24.97 -3.65
C PHE A 156 26.23 25.25 -2.30
N GLU A 157 25.45 25.63 -1.31
CA GLU A 157 25.90 25.82 0.06
C GLU A 157 25.79 24.50 0.82
N VAL A 158 26.91 24.03 1.39
CA VAL A 158 27.03 22.69 1.95
C VAL A 158 27.88 22.71 3.22
N HIS A 159 27.84 21.60 3.95
CA HIS A 159 28.51 21.41 5.24
C HIS A 159 29.67 20.43 5.13
N ARG A 160 30.88 20.85 5.51
CA ARG A 160 32.08 19.98 5.50
C ARG A 160 31.90 18.74 6.34
N CYS A 161 31.27 18.88 7.51
CA CYS A 161 31.04 17.76 8.42
C CYS A 161 30.16 16.68 7.78
N VAL A 162 29.06 17.05 7.11
CA VAL A 162 28.14 16.11 6.45
C VAL A 162 28.82 15.43 5.25
N LEU A 163 29.64 16.17 4.48
CA LEU A 163 30.39 15.58 3.37
C LEU A 163 31.39 14.52 3.84
N ASN A 164 32.08 14.76 4.96
CA ASN A 164 33.03 13.82 5.55
C ASN A 164 32.35 12.59 6.19
N SER A 165 31.12 12.74 6.69
CA SER A 165 30.39 11.64 7.34
C SER A 165 29.59 10.78 6.38
N SER A 166 29.14 11.32 5.25
CA SER A 166 28.24 10.61 4.33
C SER A 166 28.77 9.25 3.84
N VAL A 167 30.08 9.15 3.59
CA VAL A 167 30.73 7.94 3.09
C VAL A 167 32.08 7.77 3.77
N GLN A 168 32.27 6.64 4.46
CA GLN A 168 33.51 6.35 5.16
C GLN A 168 34.73 6.42 4.23
N GLY A 169 35.69 7.24 4.61
CA GLY A 169 36.95 7.40 3.90
C GLY A 169 36.92 8.30 2.66
N VAL A 170 35.81 8.97 2.35
CA VAL A 170 35.74 10.05 1.34
C VAL A 170 35.71 11.39 2.06
N LYS A 171 36.62 12.31 1.74
CA LYS A 171 36.68 13.62 2.40
C LYS A 171 35.94 14.68 1.58
N TYR A 172 35.62 15.80 2.22
CA TYR A 172 34.94 16.94 1.59
C TYR A 172 35.68 17.46 0.34
N ARG A 173 37.02 17.37 0.31
CA ARG A 173 37.83 17.78 -0.85
C ARG A 173 37.61 16.88 -2.07
N ASP A 174 37.40 15.58 -1.84
CA ASP A 174 37.12 14.64 -2.91
C ASP A 174 35.75 14.99 -3.52
N TRP A 175 34.74 15.20 -2.66
CA TRP A 175 33.41 15.67 -3.08
C TRP A 175 33.43 17.01 -3.82
N GLU A 176 34.26 17.97 -3.41
CA GLU A 176 34.42 19.25 -4.10
C GLU A 176 34.95 19.07 -5.53
N VAL A 177 35.94 18.19 -5.72
CA VAL A 177 36.49 17.86 -7.05
C VAL A 177 35.48 17.09 -7.90
N PHE A 178 34.68 16.23 -7.28
CA PHE A 178 33.64 15.45 -7.95
C PHE A 178 32.51 16.35 -8.45
N LEU A 179 31.87 17.10 -7.55
CA LEU A 179 30.72 17.94 -7.84
C LEU A 179 31.07 19.09 -8.80
N SER A 180 32.31 19.60 -8.78
CA SER A 180 32.75 20.64 -9.73
C SER A 180 32.85 20.20 -11.18
N LYS A 181 32.91 18.89 -11.44
CA LYS A 181 32.92 18.32 -12.79
C LYS A 181 31.54 17.90 -13.28
N MET A 182 30.55 17.85 -12.40
CA MET A 182 29.20 17.33 -12.68
C MET A 182 28.25 18.45 -13.11
N SER A 183 27.19 18.09 -13.86
CA SER A 183 26.07 19.00 -14.15
C SER A 183 25.35 19.45 -12.88
N SER A 184 24.57 20.53 -12.96
CA SER A 184 23.85 21.05 -11.79
C SER A 184 22.81 20.09 -11.24
N ASP A 185 22.13 19.35 -12.12
CA ASP A 185 21.14 18.33 -11.74
C ASP A 185 21.80 17.10 -11.11
N ALA A 186 22.94 16.65 -11.65
CA ALA A 186 23.71 15.55 -11.08
C ALA A 186 24.31 15.93 -9.73
N SER A 187 24.78 17.18 -9.59
CA SER A 187 25.25 17.72 -8.31
C SER A 187 24.15 17.76 -7.26
N ARG A 188 22.92 18.17 -7.64
CA ARG A 188 21.76 18.17 -6.73
C ARG A 188 21.37 16.77 -6.30
N ALA A 189 21.40 15.81 -7.22
CA ALA A 189 21.13 14.40 -6.93
C ALA A 189 22.20 13.79 -6.01
N ALA A 190 23.48 14.08 -6.26
CA ALA A 190 24.59 13.69 -5.37
C ALA A 190 24.41 14.24 -3.96
N LEU A 191 24.10 15.54 -3.83
CA LEU A 191 23.90 16.19 -2.53
C LEU A 191 22.69 15.63 -1.80
N HIS A 192 21.59 15.34 -2.50
CA HIS A 192 20.45 14.67 -1.89
C HIS A 192 20.84 13.29 -1.34
N TYR A 193 21.62 12.50 -2.09
CA TYR A 193 22.14 11.23 -1.59
C TYR A 193 23.07 11.42 -0.38
N ILE A 194 23.98 12.40 -0.39
CA ILE A 194 24.87 12.66 0.75
C ILE A 194 24.06 12.98 2.02
N TYR A 195 22.95 13.71 1.90
CA TYR A 195 22.14 14.18 3.04
C TYR A 195 20.98 13.26 3.44
N SER A 196 20.71 12.18 2.68
CA SER A 196 19.62 11.24 2.98
C SER A 196 19.96 9.76 2.77
N SER A 197 21.12 9.48 2.15
CA SER A 197 21.50 8.18 1.56
C SER A 197 20.52 7.62 0.53
N ILE A 198 19.60 8.45 0.00
CA ILE A 198 18.59 8.06 -0.99
C ILE A 198 18.70 8.96 -2.22
N LEU A 199 18.48 8.37 -3.40
CA LEU A 199 18.37 9.13 -4.64
C LEU A 199 17.03 9.89 -4.69
N PRO A 200 17.02 11.17 -5.10
CA PRO A 200 15.76 11.89 -5.30
C PRO A 200 14.82 11.18 -6.27
N SER A 201 13.51 11.28 -6.05
CA SER A 201 12.53 10.73 -7.00
C SER A 201 12.40 11.59 -8.25
N GLY A 202 12.26 10.95 -9.43
CA GLY A 202 12.01 11.64 -10.70
C GLY A 202 13.24 12.32 -11.35
N ILE A 203 14.45 11.80 -11.13
CA ILE A 203 15.66 12.32 -11.77
C ILE A 203 15.69 11.88 -13.24
N ALA A 204 16.19 12.75 -14.11
CA ALA A 204 16.45 12.40 -15.52
C ALA A 204 17.53 11.30 -15.66
N ALA A 205 17.65 10.70 -16.84
CA ALA A 205 18.59 9.60 -17.06
C ALA A 205 20.05 10.08 -17.08
N GLU A 206 20.26 11.31 -17.55
CA GLU A 206 21.58 11.91 -17.78
C GLU A 206 22.31 12.18 -16.45
N PRO A 207 21.71 12.82 -15.43
CA PRO A 207 22.33 12.99 -14.13
C PRO A 207 22.71 11.68 -13.42
N VAL A 208 21.88 10.64 -13.55
CA VAL A 208 22.14 9.33 -12.91
C VAL A 208 23.30 8.61 -13.60
N LYS A 209 23.47 8.77 -14.92
CA LYS A 209 24.64 8.24 -15.63
C LYS A 209 25.94 8.92 -15.18
N GLU A 210 25.94 10.24 -14.97
CA GLU A 210 27.10 10.96 -14.41
C GLU A 210 27.47 10.42 -13.01
N LEU A 211 26.47 10.16 -12.15
CA LEU A 211 26.67 9.54 -10.84
C LEU A 211 27.19 8.10 -10.95
N LEU A 212 26.74 7.35 -11.96
CA LEU A 212 27.19 5.98 -12.20
C LEU A 212 28.66 5.95 -12.65
N GLU A 213 29.09 6.87 -13.52
CA GLU A 213 30.50 7.00 -13.94
C GLU A 213 31.41 7.34 -12.75
N LEU A 214 30.95 8.25 -11.89
CA LEU A 214 31.66 8.65 -10.69
C LEU A 214 31.81 7.51 -9.68
N SER A 215 30.73 6.76 -9.45
CA SER A 215 30.73 5.63 -8.52
C SER A 215 31.51 4.43 -9.06
N SER A 216 31.52 4.21 -10.38
CA SER A 216 32.35 3.19 -11.03
C SER A 216 33.85 3.47 -10.86
N SER A 217 34.23 4.74 -10.82
CA SER A 217 35.62 5.18 -10.65
C SER A 217 36.11 5.06 -9.20
N ASN A 218 35.20 4.92 -8.23
CA ASN A 218 35.51 4.97 -6.80
C ASN A 218 34.88 3.78 -6.05
N PRO A 219 35.66 2.76 -5.64
CA PRO A 219 35.12 1.57 -4.97
C PRO A 219 34.44 1.87 -3.61
N LYS A 220 34.75 3.02 -3.00
CA LYS A 220 34.11 3.50 -1.76
C LYS A 220 32.64 3.90 -1.95
N LEU A 221 32.20 4.14 -3.19
CA LEU A 221 30.84 4.56 -3.53
C LEU A 221 29.97 3.40 -4.04
N SER A 222 30.24 2.17 -3.59
CA SER A 222 29.52 0.97 -4.02
C SER A 222 28.02 1.01 -3.73
N HIS A 223 27.60 1.62 -2.61
CA HIS A 223 26.18 1.79 -2.29
C HIS A 223 25.50 2.72 -3.29
N LEU A 224 26.10 3.89 -3.56
CA LEU A 224 25.61 4.82 -4.59
C LEU A 224 25.57 4.17 -5.98
N HIS A 225 26.58 3.36 -6.31
CA HIS A 225 26.63 2.62 -7.58
C HIS A 225 25.42 1.68 -7.71
N SER A 226 25.16 0.86 -6.69
CA SER A 226 24.03 -0.07 -6.67
C SER A 226 22.69 0.66 -6.82
N LEU A 227 22.51 1.79 -6.13
CA LEU A 227 21.29 2.59 -6.22
C LEU A 227 21.10 3.21 -7.60
N CYS A 228 22.17 3.73 -8.22
CA CYS A 228 22.10 4.29 -9.57
C CYS A 228 21.79 3.22 -10.62
N ASP A 229 22.39 2.04 -10.50
CA ASP A 229 22.17 0.92 -11.41
C ASP A 229 20.72 0.40 -11.33
N GLU A 230 20.23 0.17 -10.11
CA GLU A 230 18.84 -0.22 -9.87
C GLU A 230 17.83 0.83 -10.36
N TYR A 231 18.14 2.12 -10.16
CA TYR A 231 17.31 3.22 -10.65
C TYR A 231 17.28 3.28 -12.18
N ILE A 232 18.43 3.13 -12.85
CA ILE A 232 18.52 3.11 -14.30
C ILE A 232 17.74 1.93 -14.87
N ASP A 233 17.87 0.74 -14.29
CA ASP A 233 17.16 -0.44 -14.73
C ASP A 233 15.64 -0.31 -14.51
N SER A 234 15.21 0.25 -13.39
CA SER A 234 13.81 0.59 -13.15
C SER A 234 13.28 1.61 -14.18
N MET A 235 14.06 2.63 -14.51
CA MET A 235 13.69 3.62 -15.53
C MET A 235 13.59 3.02 -16.92
N LYS A 236 14.52 2.13 -17.31
CA LYS A 236 14.47 1.40 -18.59
C LYS A 236 13.22 0.52 -18.65
N LEU A 237 12.92 -0.19 -17.57
CA LEU A 237 11.74 -1.03 -17.47
C LEU A 237 10.45 -0.21 -17.61
N ASN A 238 10.32 0.89 -16.86
CA ASN A 238 9.14 1.76 -16.93
C ASN A 238 8.94 2.31 -18.34
N LYS A 239 10.01 2.79 -19.00
CA LYS A 239 9.97 3.23 -20.40
C LYS A 239 9.55 2.10 -21.34
N ARG A 240 10.04 0.87 -21.13
CA ARG A 240 9.66 -0.30 -21.93
C ARG A 240 8.19 -0.66 -21.75
N LEU A 241 7.67 -0.64 -20.53
CA LEU A 241 6.25 -0.90 -20.25
C LEU A 241 5.36 0.14 -20.95
N ILE A 242 5.69 1.43 -20.83
CA ILE A 242 4.98 2.52 -21.52
C ILE A 242 5.02 2.33 -23.04
N HIS A 243 6.19 2.05 -23.61
CA HIS A 243 6.34 1.79 -25.03
C HIS A 243 5.51 0.58 -25.51
N LEU A 244 5.42 -0.49 -24.71
CA LEU A 244 4.60 -1.65 -25.06
C LEU A 244 3.10 -1.31 -25.09
N VAL A 245 2.62 -0.47 -24.17
CA VAL A 245 1.24 0.05 -24.21
C VAL A 245 0.99 0.85 -25.49
N ASP A 246 1.89 1.75 -25.85
CA ASP A 246 1.77 2.55 -27.07
C ASP A 246 1.88 1.69 -28.33
N SER A 247 2.71 0.65 -28.32
CA SER A 247 2.84 -0.29 -29.44
C SER A 247 1.55 -1.10 -29.66
N CYS A 248 0.88 -1.51 -28.58
CA CYS A 248 -0.44 -2.17 -28.67
C CYS A 248 -1.49 -1.24 -29.27
N LEU A 249 -1.49 0.05 -28.91
CA LEU A 249 -2.37 1.05 -29.52
C LEU A 249 -2.02 1.31 -30.99
N HIS A 250 -0.74 1.37 -31.33
CA HIS A 250 -0.30 1.53 -32.70
C HIS A 250 -0.75 0.35 -33.58
N SER A 251 -0.72 -0.88 -33.05
CA SER A 251 -1.22 -2.08 -33.74
C SER A 251 -2.69 -1.90 -34.14
N LEU A 252 -3.50 -1.30 -33.25
CA LEU A 252 -4.92 -1.02 -33.50
C LEU A 252 -5.11 0.03 -34.62
N GLU A 253 -4.29 1.07 -34.63
CA GLU A 253 -4.34 2.12 -35.66
C GLU A 253 -3.91 1.59 -37.04
N VAL A 254 -2.86 0.76 -37.09
CA VAL A 254 -2.44 0.09 -38.33
C VAL A 254 -3.55 -0.79 -38.88
N VAL A 255 -4.25 -1.56 -38.04
CA VAL A 255 -5.41 -2.36 -38.47
C VAL A 255 -6.52 -1.46 -39.02
N LYS A 256 -6.77 -0.31 -38.40
CA LYS A 256 -7.74 0.67 -38.89
C LYS A 256 -7.35 1.22 -40.26
N GLU A 257 -6.09 1.58 -40.48
CA GLU A 257 -5.57 2.03 -41.79
C GLU A 257 -5.68 0.95 -42.87
N LEU A 258 -5.37 -0.31 -42.53
CA LEU A 258 -5.53 -1.45 -43.42
C LEU A 258 -6.99 -1.66 -43.81
N ILE A 259 -7.91 -1.54 -42.84
CA ILE A 259 -9.35 -1.62 -43.13
C ILE A 259 -9.75 -0.46 -44.04
N VAL A 260 -9.35 0.79 -43.76
CA VAL A 260 -9.71 1.96 -44.58
C VAL A 260 -9.18 1.85 -46.02
N SER A 261 -7.93 1.43 -46.19
CA SER A 261 -7.29 1.28 -47.51
C SER A 261 -7.77 0.07 -48.32
N ALA A 262 -8.50 -0.87 -47.70
CA ALA A 262 -9.03 -2.03 -48.39
C ALA A 262 -10.04 -1.63 -49.49
N THR A 263 -9.67 -1.85 -50.75
CA THR A 263 -10.57 -1.75 -51.91
C THR A 263 -11.31 -3.07 -52.09
N MET A 264 -12.64 -3.02 -52.21
CA MET A 264 -13.49 -4.22 -52.28
C MET A 264 -13.69 -4.75 -53.71
N ASP A 265 -13.05 -4.12 -54.71
CA ASP A 265 -13.20 -4.47 -56.13
C ASP A 265 -12.40 -5.72 -56.55
N ASP A 266 -11.49 -6.21 -55.70
CA ASP A 266 -10.63 -7.37 -55.98
C ASP A 266 -10.65 -8.35 -54.78
N PRO A 267 -11.27 -9.54 -54.93
CA PRO A 267 -11.36 -10.54 -53.85
C PRO A 267 -10.00 -10.99 -53.31
N ALA A 268 -8.95 -11.00 -54.16
CA ALA A 268 -7.61 -11.41 -53.76
C ALA A 268 -6.97 -10.36 -52.84
N LYS A 269 -7.20 -9.06 -53.10
CA LYS A 269 -6.76 -7.97 -52.23
C LYS A 269 -7.48 -8.00 -50.88
N VAL A 270 -8.78 -8.31 -50.86
CA VAL A 270 -9.55 -8.44 -49.60
C VAL A 270 -8.95 -9.52 -48.71
N VAL A 271 -8.66 -10.71 -49.26
CA VAL A 271 -8.03 -11.79 -48.48
C VAL A 271 -6.60 -11.45 -48.06
N TYR A 272 -5.84 -10.75 -48.89
CA TYR A 272 -4.52 -10.24 -48.51
C TYR A 272 -4.62 -9.28 -47.31
N THR A 273 -5.55 -8.33 -47.34
CA THR A 273 -5.78 -7.39 -46.24
C THR A 273 -6.21 -8.12 -44.97
N ILE A 274 -7.13 -9.10 -45.06
CA ILE A 274 -7.53 -9.92 -43.90
C ILE A 274 -6.32 -10.65 -43.30
N LYS A 275 -5.43 -11.19 -44.14
CA LYS A 275 -4.19 -11.83 -43.67
C LYS A 275 -3.27 -10.82 -42.96
N GLN A 276 -3.15 -9.60 -43.46
CA GLN A 276 -2.35 -8.55 -42.81
C GLN A 276 -2.95 -8.08 -41.49
N ILE A 277 -4.28 -7.90 -41.43
CA ILE A 277 -4.99 -7.60 -40.19
C ILE A 277 -4.74 -8.70 -39.16
N PHE A 278 -4.85 -9.97 -39.57
CA PHE A 278 -4.59 -11.10 -38.68
C PHE A 278 -3.15 -11.07 -38.13
N LYS A 279 -2.15 -10.80 -38.98
CA LYS A 279 -0.75 -10.68 -38.55
C LYS A 279 -0.55 -9.59 -37.50
N GLU A 280 -1.13 -8.40 -37.72
CA GLU A 280 -0.96 -7.29 -36.79
C GLU A 280 -1.72 -7.51 -35.47
N VAL A 281 -2.90 -8.15 -35.52
CA VAL A 281 -3.65 -8.54 -34.31
C VAL A 281 -2.84 -9.54 -33.49
N VAL A 282 -2.23 -10.55 -34.11
CA VAL A 282 -1.40 -11.54 -33.40
C VAL A 282 -0.17 -10.87 -32.79
N ALA A 283 0.48 -9.95 -33.53
CA ALA A 283 1.60 -9.16 -33.01
C ALA A 283 1.17 -8.30 -31.81
N GLY A 284 0.06 -7.55 -31.90
CA GLY A 284 -0.48 -6.76 -30.80
C GLY A 284 -0.79 -7.59 -29.55
N VAL A 285 -1.42 -8.76 -29.71
CA VAL A 285 -1.69 -9.69 -28.60
C VAL A 285 -0.39 -10.18 -27.96
N SER A 286 0.63 -10.51 -28.75
CA SER A 286 1.94 -10.93 -28.22
C SER A 286 2.62 -9.84 -27.39
N ARG A 287 2.55 -8.58 -27.82
CA ARG A 287 3.06 -7.41 -27.08
C ARG A 287 2.30 -7.20 -25.78
N PHE A 288 0.98 -7.40 -25.78
CA PHE A 288 0.15 -7.31 -24.57
C PHE A 288 0.48 -8.42 -23.55
N ILE A 289 0.76 -9.63 -24.03
CA ILE A 289 1.22 -10.75 -23.18
C ILE A 289 2.56 -10.40 -22.54
N LEU A 290 3.50 -9.86 -23.32
CA LEU A 290 4.81 -9.41 -22.82
C LEU A 290 4.68 -8.28 -21.79
N LEU A 291 3.85 -7.26 -22.07
CA LEU A 291 3.53 -6.19 -21.13
C LEU A 291 3.05 -6.77 -19.78
N SER A 292 2.08 -7.68 -19.86
CA SER A 292 1.49 -8.33 -18.68
C SER A 292 2.54 -9.10 -17.88
N HIS A 293 3.37 -9.89 -18.56
CA HIS A 293 4.43 -10.67 -17.91
C HIS A 293 5.49 -9.78 -17.24
N LEU A 294 6.02 -8.78 -17.95
CA LEU A 294 7.04 -7.88 -17.43
C LEU A 294 6.54 -7.06 -16.23
N TYR A 295 5.28 -6.60 -16.28
CA TYR A 295 4.66 -5.91 -15.15
C TYR A 295 4.54 -6.84 -13.94
N THR A 296 4.02 -8.06 -14.12
CA THR A 296 3.82 -9.01 -13.03
C THR A 296 5.13 -9.44 -12.36
N VAL A 297 6.17 -9.75 -13.13
CA VAL A 297 7.46 -10.21 -12.59
C VAL A 297 8.15 -9.12 -11.79
N ASN A 298 8.07 -7.88 -12.25
CA ASN A 298 8.78 -6.76 -11.63
C ASN A 298 7.96 -6.01 -10.57
N LYS A 299 6.66 -6.33 -10.42
CA LYS A 299 5.74 -5.67 -9.49
C LYS A 299 6.28 -5.58 -8.05
N LYS A 300 7.02 -6.58 -7.56
CA LYS A 300 7.57 -6.55 -6.19
C LYS A 300 8.76 -5.60 -6.02
N GLY A 301 9.51 -5.32 -7.09
CA GLY A 301 10.69 -4.43 -7.05
C GLY A 301 10.38 -2.96 -7.32
N MET A 302 9.20 -2.65 -7.89
CA MET A 302 8.82 -1.28 -8.23
C MET A 302 8.37 -0.47 -7.01
N SER A 303 8.72 0.81 -6.97
CA SER A 303 8.21 1.73 -5.96
C SER A 303 6.70 1.97 -6.11
N LYS A 304 6.04 2.39 -5.02
CA LYS A 304 4.61 2.72 -5.00
C LYS A 304 4.24 3.78 -6.05
N ARG A 305 5.11 4.78 -6.21
CA ARG A 305 4.92 5.87 -7.19
C ARG A 305 4.99 5.36 -8.62
N GLU A 306 6.00 4.56 -8.96
CA GLU A 306 6.16 4.00 -10.32
C GLU A 306 4.98 3.10 -10.71
N LYS A 307 4.50 2.27 -9.77
CA LYS A 307 3.29 1.45 -9.98
C LYS A 307 2.07 2.31 -10.30
N ARG A 308 1.88 3.40 -9.55
CA ARG A 308 0.76 4.32 -9.75
C ARG A 308 0.85 5.02 -11.10
N GLU A 309 2.01 5.58 -11.44
CA GLU A 309 2.25 6.27 -12.72
C GLU A 309 1.97 5.36 -13.93
N ILE A 310 2.41 4.09 -13.89
CA ILE A 310 2.15 3.12 -14.97
C ILE A 310 0.68 2.75 -15.05
N LEU A 311 0.01 2.51 -13.92
CA LEU A 311 -1.40 2.16 -13.91
C LEU A 311 -2.28 3.32 -14.38
N GLU A 312 -1.98 4.56 -13.96
CA GLU A 312 -2.66 5.77 -14.46
C GLU A 312 -2.45 5.94 -15.97
N TYR A 313 -1.23 5.67 -16.46
CA TYR A 313 -0.93 5.68 -17.89
C TYR A 313 -1.78 4.64 -18.66
N ILE A 314 -1.81 3.39 -18.20
CA ILE A 314 -2.61 2.32 -18.80
C ILE A 314 -4.10 2.69 -18.76
N GLN A 315 -4.59 3.26 -17.66
CA GLN A 315 -5.99 3.65 -17.51
C GLN A 315 -6.38 4.74 -18.53
N GLY A 316 -5.54 5.77 -18.68
CA GLY A 316 -5.76 6.83 -19.66
C GLY A 316 -5.77 6.29 -21.11
N ARG A 317 -4.89 5.35 -21.41
CA ARG A 317 -4.79 4.72 -22.74
C ARG A 317 -5.88 3.67 -23.01
N LEU A 318 -6.45 3.05 -21.97
CA LEU A 318 -7.52 2.06 -22.11
C LEU A 318 -8.77 2.64 -22.77
N VAL A 319 -9.13 3.89 -22.44
CA VAL A 319 -10.28 4.58 -23.06
C VAL A 319 -10.04 4.78 -24.56
N VAL A 320 -8.81 5.16 -24.94
CA VAL A 320 -8.41 5.30 -26.35
C VAL A 320 -8.48 3.95 -27.07
N PHE A 321 -8.05 2.87 -26.41
CA PHE A 321 -8.15 1.50 -26.97
C PHE A 321 -9.60 1.08 -27.20
N ILE A 322 -10.50 1.35 -26.24
CA ILE A 322 -11.93 1.04 -26.36
C ILE A 322 -12.56 1.84 -27.51
N ASP A 323 -12.21 3.12 -27.64
CA ASP A 323 -12.67 3.97 -28.75
C ASP A 323 -12.16 3.47 -30.11
N GLY A 324 -10.87 3.17 -30.22
CA GLY A 324 -10.29 2.63 -31.44
C GLY A 324 -10.91 1.29 -31.83
N GLY A 325 -11.17 0.41 -30.87
CA GLY A 325 -11.85 -0.87 -31.10
C GLY A 325 -13.30 -0.69 -31.56
N ARG A 326 -14.03 0.27 -30.99
CA ARG A 326 -15.39 0.63 -31.45
C ARG A 326 -15.36 1.13 -32.89
N GLU A 327 -14.49 2.10 -33.19
CA GLU A 327 -14.35 2.67 -34.53
C GLU A 327 -13.98 1.61 -35.57
N LEU A 328 -13.06 0.71 -35.22
CA LEU A 328 -12.65 -0.40 -36.08
C LEU A 328 -13.83 -1.32 -36.40
N LEU A 329 -14.61 -1.72 -35.39
CA LEU A 329 -15.82 -2.54 -35.59
C LEU A 329 -16.84 -1.81 -36.47
N GLN A 330 -17.06 -0.52 -36.23
CA GLN A 330 -18.00 0.28 -37.00
C GLN A 330 -17.56 0.44 -38.47
N LEU A 331 -16.27 0.68 -38.70
CA LEU A 331 -15.68 0.75 -40.04
C LEU A 331 -15.80 -0.60 -40.77
N SER A 332 -15.50 -1.70 -40.08
CA SER A 332 -15.59 -3.05 -40.66
C SER A 332 -17.03 -3.40 -41.06
N ILE A 333 -17.99 -3.10 -40.18
CA ILE A 333 -19.43 -3.30 -40.43
C ILE A 333 -19.89 -2.43 -41.61
N SER A 334 -19.57 -1.13 -41.59
CA SER A 334 -20.00 -0.22 -42.67
C SER A 334 -19.44 -0.62 -44.03
N LYS A 335 -18.20 -1.11 -44.10
CA LYS A 335 -17.63 -1.62 -45.35
C LYS A 335 -18.37 -2.84 -45.87
N TRP A 336 -18.76 -3.76 -44.99
CA TRP A 336 -19.53 -4.93 -45.38
C TRP A 336 -20.94 -4.58 -45.87
N GLU A 337 -21.63 -3.67 -45.16
CA GLU A 337 -22.97 -3.19 -45.52
C GLU A 337 -23.01 -2.44 -46.85
N THR A 338 -21.89 -1.85 -47.30
CA THR A 338 -21.80 -1.11 -48.58
C THR A 338 -21.59 -1.99 -49.81
N LEU A 339 -21.33 -3.28 -49.65
CA LEU A 339 -21.08 -4.21 -50.76
C LEU A 339 -22.36 -4.57 -51.50
N THR A 340 -22.29 -4.73 -52.83
CA THR A 340 -23.40 -5.29 -53.60
C THR A 340 -23.52 -6.81 -53.39
N ASP A 341 -24.72 -7.36 -53.61
CA ASP A 341 -24.96 -8.80 -53.46
C ASP A 341 -24.06 -9.66 -54.39
N ASP A 342 -23.73 -9.15 -55.56
CA ASP A 342 -22.78 -9.77 -56.50
C ASP A 342 -21.34 -9.80 -55.94
N GLN A 343 -20.86 -8.70 -55.35
CA GLN A 343 -19.54 -8.62 -54.71
C GLN A 343 -19.44 -9.53 -53.49
N GLN A 344 -20.49 -9.59 -52.67
CA GLN A 344 -20.55 -10.49 -51.51
C GLN A 344 -20.51 -11.96 -51.93
N THR A 345 -21.14 -12.30 -53.07
CA THR A 345 -21.10 -13.64 -53.66
C THR A 345 -19.69 -14.01 -54.12
N GLU A 346 -19.01 -13.11 -54.84
CA GLU A 346 -17.66 -13.32 -55.34
C GLU A 346 -16.62 -13.47 -54.22
N ILE A 347 -16.72 -12.62 -53.18
CA ILE A 347 -15.86 -12.70 -51.99
C ILE A 347 -16.13 -14.01 -51.22
N SER A 348 -17.39 -14.42 -51.08
CA SER A 348 -17.74 -15.67 -50.40
C SER A 348 -17.17 -16.90 -51.09
N LEU A 349 -17.24 -16.95 -52.43
CA LEU A 349 -16.64 -18.03 -53.24
C LEU A 349 -15.12 -18.11 -53.06
N TYR A 350 -14.44 -16.97 -52.92
CA TYR A 350 -13.00 -16.91 -52.72
C TYR A 350 -12.56 -17.25 -51.27
N ILE A 351 -13.45 -17.07 -50.29
CA ILE A 351 -13.20 -17.39 -48.87
C ILE A 351 -13.34 -18.90 -48.59
N ILE A 352 -14.26 -19.61 -49.27
CA ILE A 352 -14.54 -21.05 -49.04
C ILE A 352 -13.26 -21.92 -49.03
N PRO A 353 -12.34 -21.83 -50.01
CA PRO A 353 -11.12 -22.64 -50.03
C PRO A 353 -10.18 -22.29 -48.87
N ASN A 354 -10.09 -21.01 -48.51
CA ASN A 354 -9.26 -20.53 -47.41
C ASN A 354 -9.77 -21.02 -46.05
N ILE A 355 -11.09 -21.00 -45.82
CA ILE A 355 -11.69 -21.57 -44.59
C ILE A 355 -11.35 -23.05 -44.44
N ASN A 356 -11.43 -23.82 -45.53
CA ASN A 356 -11.11 -25.25 -45.51
C ASN A 356 -9.63 -25.51 -45.20
N GLN A 357 -8.72 -24.70 -45.75
CA GLN A 357 -7.29 -24.78 -45.45
C GLN A 357 -6.99 -24.41 -43.99
N ILE A 358 -7.55 -23.30 -43.50
CA ILE A 358 -7.42 -22.88 -42.10
C ILE A 358 -7.93 -23.97 -41.15
N TRP A 359 -9.03 -24.64 -41.49
CA TRP A 359 -9.51 -25.79 -40.70
C TRP A 359 -8.55 -26.97 -40.78
N LEU A 360 -8.07 -27.36 -41.96
CA LEU A 360 -7.10 -28.45 -42.07
C LEU A 360 -5.88 -28.21 -41.17
N ASP A 361 -5.37 -26.98 -41.18
CA ASP A 361 -4.28 -26.55 -40.31
C ASP A 361 -4.66 -26.68 -38.83
N ILE A 362 -5.81 -26.13 -38.38
CA ILE A 362 -6.28 -26.25 -36.97
C ILE A 362 -6.42 -27.71 -36.53
N ASN A 363 -6.94 -28.59 -37.39
CA ASN A 363 -7.10 -30.01 -37.07
C ASN A 363 -5.76 -30.75 -37.00
N GLU A 364 -4.80 -30.41 -37.87
CA GLU A 364 -3.42 -30.91 -37.80
C GLU A 364 -2.77 -30.49 -36.47
N TYR A 365 -2.86 -29.20 -36.12
CA TYR A 365 -2.34 -28.65 -34.86
C TYR A 365 -2.96 -29.28 -33.62
N THR A 366 -4.28 -29.52 -33.66
CA THR A 366 -5.02 -30.12 -32.54
C THR A 366 -4.64 -31.59 -32.34
N LYS A 367 -4.33 -32.32 -33.42
CA LYS A 367 -3.83 -33.70 -33.34
C LYS A 367 -2.43 -33.75 -32.74
N GLU A 368 -1.52 -32.86 -33.16
CA GLU A 368 -0.17 -32.76 -32.60
C GLU A 368 -0.18 -32.38 -31.11
N LEU A 369 -1.02 -31.42 -30.70
CA LEU A 369 -1.21 -31.03 -29.30
C LEU A 369 -1.81 -32.18 -28.46
N ASN A 370 -2.79 -32.91 -28.98
CA ASN A 370 -3.40 -34.03 -28.25
C ASN A 370 -2.44 -35.20 -28.05
N VAL A 371 -1.61 -35.54 -29.06
CA VAL A 371 -0.59 -36.61 -28.96
C VAL A 371 0.49 -36.25 -27.92
N SER A 372 0.86 -34.98 -27.83
CA SER A 372 1.87 -34.50 -26.88
C SER A 372 1.34 -34.41 -25.43
N LEU A 373 0.06 -34.07 -25.26
CA LEU A 373 -0.62 -33.96 -23.94
C LEU A 373 -1.22 -35.28 -23.42
N THR A 374 -1.14 -36.39 -24.17
CA THR A 374 -1.56 -37.74 -23.71
C THR A 374 -0.47 -38.53 -23.03
N ASN A 375 0.78 -38.07 -23.05
CA ASN A 375 1.94 -38.77 -22.45
C ASN A 375 2.23 -38.34 -21.00
N GLU A 376 1.27 -37.76 -20.27
CA GLU A 376 1.43 -37.57 -18.82
C GLU A 376 1.21 -38.90 -18.07
N PRO A 377 2.07 -39.24 -17.09
CA PRO A 377 1.92 -40.45 -16.29
C PRO A 377 0.61 -40.39 -15.50
N THR A 378 -0.14 -41.49 -15.55
CA THR A 378 -1.47 -41.67 -14.95
C THR A 378 -1.49 -41.66 -13.42
N ASP A 379 -0.34 -41.54 -12.76
CA ASP A 379 -0.25 -41.46 -11.31
C ASP A 379 0.03 -40.01 -10.91
N GLY A 380 -1.01 -39.33 -10.44
CA GLY A 380 -0.81 -38.10 -9.67
C GLY A 380 0.10 -38.41 -8.47
N PRO A 381 0.94 -37.46 -8.03
CA PRO A 381 1.77 -37.68 -6.86
C PRO A 381 0.86 -38.12 -5.71
N ALA A 382 1.15 -39.28 -5.12
CA ALA A 382 0.45 -39.77 -3.95
C ALA A 382 0.44 -38.65 -2.91
N ALA A 383 -0.72 -38.39 -2.31
CA ALA A 383 -0.86 -37.38 -1.28
C ALA A 383 0.21 -37.65 -0.21
N PRO A 384 1.07 -36.67 0.13
CA PRO A 384 2.02 -36.88 1.21
C PRO A 384 1.21 -37.14 2.48
N GLU A 385 1.37 -38.33 3.07
CA GLU A 385 0.89 -38.59 4.43
C GLU A 385 1.62 -37.62 5.35
N VAL A 386 0.87 -36.68 5.92
CA VAL A 386 1.36 -35.63 6.81
C VAL A 386 1.64 -36.28 8.18
N PRO A 387 2.91 -36.41 8.63
CA PRO A 387 3.19 -36.92 9.97
C PRO A 387 2.58 -35.99 11.05
N PRO A 388 2.11 -36.53 12.18
CA PRO A 388 1.30 -35.80 13.16
C PRO A 388 2.06 -34.71 13.94
N ALA A 389 3.38 -34.63 13.79
CA ALA A 389 4.25 -33.67 14.49
C ALA A 389 4.85 -32.63 13.52
N LEU A 390 4.01 -31.93 12.77
CA LEU A 390 4.43 -30.83 11.89
C LEU A 390 3.96 -29.48 12.45
N THR A 391 4.85 -28.49 12.34
CA THR A 391 4.61 -27.09 12.73
C THR A 391 3.46 -26.47 11.92
N LEU A 392 2.78 -25.45 12.46
CA LEU A 392 1.70 -24.70 11.79
C LEU A 392 2.11 -24.23 10.39
N GLN A 393 3.38 -23.87 10.25
CA GLN A 393 4.04 -23.44 9.02
C GLN A 393 4.01 -24.50 7.90
N GLN A 394 4.28 -25.76 8.26
CA GLN A 394 4.33 -26.89 7.32
C GLN A 394 2.93 -27.37 6.95
N LYS A 395 1.96 -27.28 7.87
CA LYS A 395 0.54 -27.60 7.59
C LYS A 395 -0.13 -26.54 6.71
N LEU A 396 0.09 -25.24 6.96
CA LEU A 396 -0.47 -24.16 6.14
C LEU A 396 0.11 -24.21 4.71
N ALA A 397 1.42 -24.45 4.58
CA ALA A 397 2.06 -24.67 3.29
C ALA A 397 1.50 -25.91 2.58
N ALA A 398 1.31 -27.05 3.28
CA ALA A 398 0.77 -28.27 2.70
C ALA A 398 -0.71 -28.14 2.28
N VAL A 399 -1.55 -27.46 3.08
CA VAL A 399 -2.98 -27.24 2.78
C VAL A 399 -3.17 -26.24 1.64
N VAL A 400 -2.40 -25.15 1.63
CA VAL A 400 -2.38 -24.20 0.51
C VAL A 400 -1.86 -24.90 -0.75
N GLN A 401 -0.77 -25.67 -0.69
CA GLN A 401 -0.26 -26.48 -1.81
C GLN A 401 -1.26 -27.54 -2.29
N LEU A 402 -2.01 -28.19 -1.40
CA LEU A 402 -3.03 -29.19 -1.76
C LEU A 402 -4.25 -28.54 -2.43
N ASN A 403 -4.73 -27.41 -1.92
CA ASN A 403 -5.88 -26.70 -2.49
C ASN A 403 -5.53 -26.04 -3.82
N THR A 404 -4.32 -25.54 -3.96
CA THR A 404 -3.79 -24.93 -5.21
C THR A 404 -3.58 -26.02 -6.26
N SER A 405 -2.91 -27.13 -5.92
CA SER A 405 -2.80 -28.29 -6.81
C SER A 405 -4.16 -28.84 -7.26
N LYS A 406 -5.16 -28.91 -6.35
CA LYS A 406 -6.53 -29.35 -6.69
C LYS A 406 -7.26 -28.35 -7.59
N THR A 407 -7.14 -27.05 -7.34
CA THR A 407 -7.77 -26.01 -8.17
C THR A 407 -7.08 -25.86 -9.53
N GLU A 408 -5.76 -25.96 -9.59
CA GLU A 408 -4.96 -26.03 -10.81
C GLU A 408 -5.38 -27.23 -11.67
N MET A 409 -5.47 -28.43 -11.08
CA MET A 409 -5.93 -29.62 -11.80
C MET A 409 -7.37 -29.48 -12.31
N LYS A 410 -8.27 -28.86 -11.54
CA LYS A 410 -9.63 -28.54 -12.00
C LYS A 410 -9.62 -27.55 -13.16
N ARG A 411 -8.78 -26.51 -13.12
CA ARG A 411 -8.64 -25.49 -14.17
C ARG A 411 -8.09 -26.09 -15.46
N ILE A 412 -7.02 -26.89 -15.38
CA ILE A 412 -6.43 -27.58 -16.54
C ILE A 412 -7.45 -28.56 -17.14
N LYS A 413 -8.15 -29.36 -16.31
CA LYS A 413 -9.23 -30.25 -16.79
C LYS A 413 -10.36 -29.48 -17.46
N LYS A 414 -10.74 -28.31 -16.92
CA LYS A 414 -11.76 -27.44 -17.53
C LYS A 414 -11.29 -26.87 -18.87
N MET A 415 -10.07 -26.33 -18.95
CA MET A 415 -9.50 -25.81 -20.21
C MET A 415 -9.39 -26.90 -21.27
N LYS A 416 -8.88 -28.09 -20.92
CA LYS A 416 -8.81 -29.25 -21.82
C LYS A 416 -10.20 -29.67 -22.31
N LYS A 417 -11.20 -29.66 -21.42
CA LYS A 417 -12.60 -29.99 -21.76
C LYS A 417 -13.22 -28.95 -22.70
N GLU A 418 -13.04 -27.66 -22.42
CA GLU A 418 -13.58 -26.59 -23.28
C GLU A 418 -12.87 -26.54 -24.63
N PHE A 419 -11.54 -26.73 -24.67
CA PHE A 419 -10.79 -26.84 -25.93
C PHE A 419 -11.25 -28.06 -26.75
N LYS A 420 -11.44 -29.22 -26.11
CA LYS A 420 -11.97 -30.42 -26.78
C LYS A 420 -13.37 -30.17 -27.35
N LYS A 421 -14.27 -29.55 -26.58
CA LYS A 421 -15.60 -29.17 -27.08
C LYS A 421 -15.51 -28.21 -28.26
N PHE A 422 -14.64 -27.21 -28.20
CA PHE A 422 -14.44 -26.25 -29.29
C PHE A 422 -14.02 -26.95 -30.58
N VAL A 423 -13.07 -27.88 -30.48
CA VAL A 423 -12.61 -28.71 -31.60
C VAL A 423 -13.74 -29.59 -32.13
N GLU A 424 -14.47 -30.29 -31.26
CA GLU A 424 -15.59 -31.19 -31.65
C GLU A 424 -16.73 -30.43 -32.33
N VAL A 425 -17.13 -29.29 -31.77
CA VAL A 425 -18.15 -28.40 -32.36
C VAL A 425 -17.65 -27.84 -33.69
N GLY A 426 -16.37 -27.50 -33.74
CA GLY A 426 -15.67 -27.03 -34.93
C GLY A 426 -15.68 -28.04 -36.08
N ASP A 427 -15.29 -29.28 -35.79
CA ASP A 427 -15.24 -30.39 -36.74
C ASP A 427 -16.64 -30.82 -37.18
N TYR A 428 -17.63 -30.73 -36.29
CA TYR A 428 -19.05 -30.90 -36.62
C TYR A 428 -19.55 -29.82 -37.59
N ARG A 429 -19.30 -28.54 -37.28
CA ARG A 429 -19.68 -27.41 -38.15
C ARG A 429 -19.01 -27.50 -39.52
N ARG A 430 -17.74 -27.93 -39.55
CA ARG A 430 -16.99 -28.21 -40.79
C ARG A 430 -17.61 -29.34 -41.59
N SER A 431 -17.92 -30.46 -40.95
CA SER A 431 -18.52 -31.62 -41.62
C SER A 431 -19.87 -31.26 -42.24
N GLN A 432 -20.68 -30.45 -41.54
CA GLN A 432 -21.89 -29.89 -42.10
C GLN A 432 -21.65 -28.89 -43.23
N PHE A 433 -20.54 -28.15 -43.21
CA PHE A 433 -20.21 -27.16 -44.24
C PHE A 433 -19.66 -27.80 -45.53
N ILE A 434 -18.86 -28.85 -45.41
CA ILE A 434 -18.30 -29.61 -46.55
C ILE A 434 -19.40 -30.34 -47.32
N GLY A 435 -20.43 -30.84 -46.63
CA GLY A 435 -21.54 -31.60 -47.23
C GLY A 435 -22.58 -30.76 -47.99
N LEU A 436 -22.46 -29.43 -47.99
CA LEU A 436 -23.38 -28.51 -48.69
C LEU A 436 -22.96 -28.31 -50.16
N SER A 437 -23.91 -27.90 -51.01
CA SER A 437 -23.60 -27.45 -52.36
C SER A 437 -22.82 -26.13 -52.36
N GLU A 438 -22.13 -25.77 -53.45
CA GLU A 438 -21.41 -24.49 -53.54
C GLU A 438 -22.33 -23.28 -53.34
N GLU A 439 -23.56 -23.33 -53.87
CA GLU A 439 -24.58 -22.28 -53.71
C GLU A 439 -25.05 -22.18 -52.25
N GLU A 440 -25.26 -23.32 -51.58
CA GLU A 440 -25.63 -23.36 -50.16
C GLU A 440 -24.51 -22.90 -49.23
N LYS A 441 -23.23 -23.14 -49.59
CA LYS A 441 -22.08 -22.64 -48.83
C LYS A 441 -21.98 -21.12 -48.89
N VAL A 442 -22.20 -20.52 -50.05
CA VAL A 442 -22.22 -19.07 -50.22
C VAL A 442 -23.33 -18.45 -49.39
N GLU A 443 -24.55 -18.99 -49.49
CA GLU A 443 -25.70 -18.50 -48.72
C GLU A 443 -25.49 -18.63 -47.20
N LYS A 444 -24.82 -19.70 -46.76
CA LYS A 444 -24.46 -19.89 -45.35
C LYS A 444 -23.38 -18.91 -44.89
N ILE A 445 -22.39 -18.59 -45.73
CA ILE A 445 -21.37 -17.58 -45.42
C ILE A 445 -22.02 -16.19 -45.32
N LYS A 446 -22.89 -15.81 -46.27
CA LYS A 446 -23.62 -14.54 -46.22
C LYS A 446 -24.40 -14.39 -44.91
N ARG A 447 -25.19 -15.40 -44.52
CA ARG A 447 -25.90 -15.41 -43.24
C ARG A 447 -24.99 -15.30 -42.03
N VAL A 448 -23.84 -15.99 -42.02
CA VAL A 448 -22.87 -15.88 -40.91
C VAL A 448 -22.29 -14.48 -40.82
N ILE A 449 -22.02 -13.80 -41.94
CA ILE A 449 -21.49 -12.44 -41.91
C ILE A 449 -22.57 -11.43 -41.52
N GLU A 450 -23.83 -11.64 -41.91
CA GLU A 450 -24.98 -10.85 -41.41
C GLU A 450 -25.17 -11.02 -39.90
N GLU A 451 -25.08 -12.25 -39.38
CA GLU A 451 -25.09 -12.52 -37.94
C GLU A 451 -23.92 -11.83 -37.23
N MET A 452 -22.70 -11.94 -37.76
CA MET A 452 -21.53 -11.23 -37.22
C MET A 452 -21.68 -9.71 -37.26
N THR A 453 -22.37 -9.17 -38.27
CA THR A 453 -22.64 -7.74 -38.39
C THR A 453 -23.61 -7.28 -37.30
N HIS A 454 -24.68 -8.03 -37.06
CA HIS A 454 -25.64 -7.77 -35.98
C HIS A 454 -24.99 -7.89 -34.60
N ASP A 455 -24.22 -8.95 -34.36
CA ASP A 455 -23.48 -9.15 -33.11
C ASP A 455 -22.43 -8.04 -32.89
N GLY A 456 -21.76 -7.62 -33.96
CA GLY A 456 -20.81 -6.51 -33.94
C GLY A 456 -21.45 -5.18 -33.51
N GLN A 457 -22.67 -4.89 -33.97
CA GLN A 457 -23.43 -3.71 -33.52
C GLN A 457 -23.78 -3.78 -32.02
N SER A 458 -24.13 -4.97 -31.52
CA SER A 458 -24.36 -5.19 -30.08
C SER A 458 -23.08 -4.96 -29.25
N ILE A 459 -21.93 -5.42 -29.75
CA ILE A 459 -20.62 -5.20 -29.11
C ILE A 459 -20.28 -3.70 -29.07
N ILE A 460 -20.54 -2.94 -30.13
CA ILE A 460 -20.34 -1.48 -30.17
C ILE A 460 -21.13 -0.80 -29.04
N GLY A 461 -22.40 -1.15 -28.85
CA GLY A 461 -23.21 -0.61 -27.74
C GLY A 461 -22.62 -0.93 -26.36
N ARG A 462 -22.13 -2.16 -26.17
CA ARG A 462 -21.47 -2.57 -24.91
C ARG A 462 -20.15 -1.82 -24.68
N LEU A 463 -19.37 -1.56 -25.72
CA LEU A 463 -18.13 -0.77 -25.64
C LEU A 463 -18.42 0.69 -25.28
N GLU A 464 -19.49 1.28 -25.84
CA GLU A 464 -19.94 2.63 -25.45
C GLU A 464 -20.40 2.70 -24.00
N ASP A 465 -21.15 1.71 -23.53
CA ASP A 465 -21.58 1.64 -22.14
C ASP A 465 -20.40 1.46 -21.19
N LEU A 466 -19.40 0.65 -21.58
CA LEU A 466 -18.17 0.47 -20.82
C LEU A 466 -17.35 1.77 -20.80
N LYS A 467 -17.21 2.46 -21.93
CA LYS A 467 -16.59 3.79 -22.01
C LYS A 467 -17.31 4.80 -21.12
N LYS A 468 -18.65 4.87 -21.20
CA LYS A 468 -19.47 5.75 -20.35
C LYS A 468 -19.27 5.43 -18.87
N LYS A 469 -19.19 4.15 -18.48
CA LYS A 469 -18.90 3.74 -17.10
C LYS A 469 -17.51 4.18 -16.61
N ILE A 470 -16.51 4.15 -17.49
CA ILE A 470 -15.15 4.64 -17.19
C ILE A 470 -15.09 6.18 -17.12
N LEU A 471 -15.86 6.90 -17.96
CA LEU A 471 -15.81 8.37 -18.06
C LEU A 471 -16.76 9.12 -17.12
N ILE A 472 -17.99 8.62 -16.90
CA ILE A 472 -19.07 9.34 -16.20
C ILE A 472 -18.95 9.17 -14.69
N ALA A 473 -18.05 8.32 -14.21
CA ALA A 473 -17.87 8.13 -12.79
C ALA A 473 -16.42 7.79 -12.45
N ASN A 474 -16.03 8.28 -11.28
CA ASN A 474 -15.12 7.63 -10.33
C ASN A 474 -15.63 6.21 -9.94
N ALA A 475 -16.21 5.43 -10.87
CA ALA A 475 -16.91 4.16 -10.61
C ALA A 475 -16.01 2.95 -10.66
N LEU A 476 -14.83 3.06 -11.28
CA LEU A 476 -13.78 2.08 -11.02
C LEU A 476 -13.00 2.61 -9.84
N ASP A 477 -13.37 2.12 -8.64
CA ASP A 477 -12.55 2.30 -7.46
C ASP A 477 -11.10 1.94 -7.82
N TRP A 478 -10.15 2.75 -7.36
CA TRP A 478 -8.74 2.54 -7.68
C TRP A 478 -8.29 1.14 -7.26
N GLY A 479 -8.80 0.65 -6.13
CA GLY A 479 -8.63 -0.73 -5.68
C GLY A 479 -9.13 -1.75 -6.70
N SER A 480 -10.38 -1.63 -7.18
CA SER A 480 -10.95 -2.54 -8.18
C SER A 480 -10.20 -2.51 -9.52
N TYR A 481 -9.79 -1.33 -10.00
CA TYR A 481 -9.00 -1.21 -11.23
C TYR A 481 -7.66 -1.93 -11.11
N LYS A 482 -6.91 -1.58 -10.05
CA LYS A 482 -5.59 -2.14 -9.78
C LYS A 482 -5.64 -3.65 -9.57
N LEU A 483 -6.65 -4.14 -8.85
CA LEU A 483 -6.86 -5.57 -8.67
C LEU A 483 -7.17 -6.24 -10.01
N GLY A 484 -8.05 -5.66 -10.83
CA GLY A 484 -8.37 -6.18 -12.17
C GLY A 484 -7.15 -6.30 -13.08
N VAL A 485 -6.29 -5.28 -13.12
CA VAL A 485 -5.02 -5.32 -13.87
C VAL A 485 -4.06 -6.35 -13.28
N SER A 486 -3.95 -6.43 -11.95
CA SER A 486 -3.09 -7.40 -11.28
C SER A 486 -3.53 -8.84 -11.52
N ILE A 487 -4.83 -9.13 -11.42
CA ILE A 487 -5.40 -10.45 -11.66
C ILE A 487 -5.22 -10.86 -13.12
N SER A 488 -5.57 -9.97 -14.06
CA SER A 488 -5.44 -10.26 -15.50
C SER A 488 -3.98 -10.49 -15.91
N SER A 489 -3.06 -9.63 -15.47
CA SER A 489 -1.62 -9.80 -15.74
C SER A 489 -1.05 -11.06 -15.11
N SER A 490 -1.42 -11.39 -13.86
CA SER A 490 -1.03 -12.65 -13.20
C SER A 490 -1.56 -13.88 -13.94
N TYR A 491 -2.82 -13.88 -14.43
CA TYR A 491 -3.36 -14.99 -15.21
C TYR A 491 -2.60 -15.21 -16.53
N ILE A 492 -2.26 -14.12 -17.22
CA ILE A 492 -1.49 -14.17 -18.46
C ILE A 492 -0.08 -14.69 -18.19
N SER A 493 0.57 -14.20 -17.13
CA SER A 493 1.90 -14.65 -16.71
C SER A 493 1.91 -16.13 -16.29
N TRP A 494 0.90 -16.59 -15.56
CA TRP A 494 0.72 -18.01 -15.22
C TRP A 494 0.57 -18.88 -16.47
N GLY A 495 -0.30 -18.48 -17.40
CA GLY A 495 -0.49 -19.17 -18.67
C GLY A 495 0.81 -19.27 -19.46
N LEU A 496 1.56 -18.16 -19.51
CA LEU A 496 2.88 -18.11 -20.16
C LEU A 496 3.89 -19.05 -19.51
N ASN A 497 4.02 -19.02 -18.18
CA ASN A 497 4.93 -19.91 -17.45
C ASN A 497 4.61 -21.38 -17.71
N ARG A 498 3.33 -21.73 -17.85
CA ARG A 498 2.92 -23.09 -18.21
C ARG A 498 3.22 -23.43 -19.67
N LEU A 499 3.07 -22.48 -20.59
CA LEU A 499 3.49 -22.65 -21.98
C LEU A 499 5.01 -22.87 -22.09
N CYS A 500 5.80 -22.14 -21.29
CA CYS A 500 7.24 -22.35 -21.18
C CYS A 500 7.62 -23.74 -20.64
N PHE A 501 6.79 -24.35 -19.80
CA PHE A 501 7.01 -25.74 -19.35
C PHE A 501 6.91 -26.76 -20.50
N TYR A 502 6.02 -26.51 -21.47
CA TYR A 502 5.89 -27.33 -22.68
C TYR A 502 6.66 -26.76 -23.88
N LYS A 503 7.66 -25.90 -23.65
CA LYS A 503 8.44 -25.21 -24.69
C LYS A 503 8.91 -26.17 -25.78
N ASP A 504 9.53 -27.30 -25.41
CA ASP A 504 10.09 -28.25 -26.36
C ASP A 504 9.03 -28.88 -27.29
N GLN A 505 7.80 -29.03 -26.81
CA GLN A 505 6.68 -29.56 -27.59
C GLN A 505 6.01 -28.47 -28.45
N LEU A 506 6.11 -27.20 -28.05
CA LEU A 506 5.52 -26.05 -28.74
C LEU A 506 6.46 -25.42 -29.78
N VAL A 507 7.77 -25.67 -29.71
CA VAL A 507 8.77 -25.13 -30.65
C VAL A 507 8.42 -25.38 -32.13
N PRO A 508 7.97 -26.57 -32.57
CA PRO A 508 7.56 -26.79 -33.97
C PRO A 508 6.39 -25.88 -34.39
N LEU A 509 5.43 -25.67 -33.48
CA LEU A 509 4.25 -24.82 -33.70
C LEU A 509 4.63 -23.34 -33.75
N LEU A 510 5.50 -22.90 -32.85
CA LEU A 510 6.03 -21.53 -32.82
C LEU A 510 6.84 -21.21 -34.08
N LYS A 511 7.61 -22.17 -34.63
CA LYS A 511 8.29 -22.01 -35.92
C LYS A 511 7.31 -21.87 -37.09
N LYS A 512 6.22 -22.64 -37.12
CA LYS A 512 5.21 -22.56 -38.20
C LYS A 512 4.41 -21.24 -38.11
N LEU A 513 4.06 -20.79 -36.90
CA LEU A 513 3.46 -19.47 -36.65
C LEU A 513 4.40 -18.31 -37.01
N SER A 514 5.67 -18.40 -36.61
CA SER A 514 6.72 -17.44 -36.96
C SER A 514 6.86 -17.28 -38.48
N ARG A 515 6.87 -18.39 -39.24
CA ARG A 515 6.89 -18.36 -40.72
C ARG A 515 5.63 -17.76 -41.32
N LEU A 516 4.45 -18.04 -40.75
CA LEU A 516 3.18 -17.53 -41.24
C LEU A 516 3.00 -16.02 -40.99
N ILE A 517 3.47 -15.55 -39.83
CA ILE A 517 3.39 -14.15 -39.43
C ILE A 517 4.49 -13.33 -40.11
N SER A 518 5.70 -13.89 -40.24
CA SER A 518 6.86 -13.29 -40.93
C SER A 518 7.19 -11.86 -40.43
N SER A 519 6.98 -11.60 -39.13
CA SER A 519 7.31 -10.33 -38.49
C SER A 519 8.49 -10.53 -37.56
N ASP A 520 9.57 -9.77 -37.79
CA ASP A 520 10.77 -9.80 -36.95
C ASP A 520 10.45 -9.38 -35.50
N GLU A 521 9.51 -8.45 -35.33
CA GLU A 521 9.06 -7.99 -34.01
C GLU A 521 8.32 -9.08 -33.24
N PHE A 522 7.46 -9.86 -33.90
CA PHE A 522 6.79 -11.01 -33.27
C PHE A 522 7.82 -12.04 -32.79
N ASN A 523 8.84 -12.32 -33.61
CA ASN A 523 9.91 -13.25 -33.24
C ASN A 523 10.73 -12.75 -32.04
N GLN A 524 11.00 -11.45 -31.96
CA GLN A 524 11.65 -10.83 -30.79
C GLN A 524 10.79 -10.99 -29.53
N THR A 525 9.47 -10.74 -29.61
CA THR A 525 8.59 -10.95 -28.44
C THR A 525 8.57 -12.39 -27.96
N LEU A 526 8.60 -13.38 -28.87
CA LEU A 526 8.67 -14.80 -28.49
C LEU A 526 9.97 -15.18 -27.77
N ILE A 527 11.09 -14.56 -28.16
CA ILE A 527 12.39 -14.74 -27.52
C ILE A 527 12.38 -14.09 -26.12
N GLU A 528 11.86 -12.87 -26.01
CA GLU A 528 11.73 -12.15 -24.73
C GLU A 528 10.81 -12.91 -23.75
N LEU A 529 9.75 -13.55 -24.24
CA LEU A 529 8.85 -14.41 -23.49
C LEU A 529 9.46 -15.77 -23.10
N ARG A 530 10.70 -16.07 -23.52
CA ARG A 530 11.41 -17.35 -23.33
C ARG A 530 10.72 -18.56 -24.00
N LEU A 531 9.77 -18.33 -24.90
CA LEU A 531 9.05 -19.38 -25.61
C LEU A 531 9.86 -19.97 -26.77
N ALA A 532 10.87 -19.27 -27.26
CA ALA A 532 11.75 -19.75 -28.32
C ALA A 532 13.19 -19.27 -28.12
N ASP A 533 14.15 -20.09 -28.53
CA ASP A 533 15.57 -19.71 -28.48
C ASP A 533 15.98 -19.00 -29.77
N PRO A 534 16.88 -18.00 -29.72
CA PRO A 534 17.34 -17.26 -30.91
C PRO A 534 17.86 -18.18 -32.02
N GLN A 535 18.54 -19.28 -31.64
CA GLN A 535 19.10 -20.26 -32.56
C GLN A 535 18.05 -21.17 -33.23
N THR A 536 16.82 -21.19 -32.72
CA THR A 536 15.76 -22.07 -33.23
C THR A 536 14.86 -21.39 -34.26
N LEU A 537 14.72 -20.06 -34.21
CA LEU A 537 13.83 -19.29 -35.09
C LEU A 537 14.53 -18.68 -36.32
N PHE A 538 15.82 -18.37 -36.21
CA PHE A 538 16.61 -17.82 -37.31
C PHE A 538 17.53 -18.91 -37.87
N ASP A 539 17.30 -19.36 -39.11
CA ASP A 539 18.13 -20.37 -39.80
C ASP A 539 19.52 -19.80 -40.22
N GLU A 540 19.81 -18.52 -39.97
CA GLU A 540 21.12 -17.88 -40.15
C GLU A 540 21.52 -17.01 -38.94
N THR A 541 22.82 -16.73 -38.81
CA THR A 541 23.49 -16.08 -37.67
C THR A 541 22.68 -14.98 -36.99
N PRO A 542 22.63 -14.93 -35.64
CA PRO A 542 21.79 -14.00 -34.90
C PRO A 542 22.16 -12.54 -35.23
N PRO A 543 21.18 -11.63 -35.42
CA PRO A 543 21.46 -10.21 -35.47
C PRO A 543 22.07 -9.77 -34.15
N THR A 544 23.15 -8.99 -34.23
CA THR A 544 24.09 -8.60 -33.17
C THR A 544 23.52 -7.70 -32.06
N SER A 545 22.19 -7.72 -31.84
CA SER A 545 21.52 -6.92 -30.83
C SER A 545 20.34 -7.70 -30.24
N ILE A 546 20.63 -8.75 -29.49
CA ILE A 546 19.64 -9.37 -28.59
C ILE A 546 19.67 -8.55 -27.29
N PRO A 547 18.61 -7.82 -26.93
CA PRO A 547 18.54 -7.17 -25.63
C PRO A 547 18.56 -8.23 -24.53
N THR A 548 19.49 -8.09 -23.58
CA THR A 548 19.58 -8.92 -22.40
C THR A 548 18.25 -8.93 -21.66
N PRO A 549 17.71 -10.09 -21.21
CA PRO A 549 16.49 -10.13 -20.44
C PRO A 549 16.64 -9.31 -19.15
N LEU A 550 16.00 -8.13 -19.13
CA LEU A 550 15.87 -7.25 -17.97
C LEU A 550 14.92 -7.90 -16.97
N ILE A 551 15.42 -8.88 -16.22
CA ILE A 551 14.78 -9.34 -14.99
C ILE A 551 15.74 -8.90 -13.88
N PRO A 552 15.48 -7.76 -13.22
CA PRO A 552 16.23 -7.34 -12.05
C PRO A 552 16.14 -8.43 -10.99
N THR A 553 17.29 -8.92 -10.54
CA THR A 553 17.37 -9.76 -9.35
C THR A 553 16.95 -8.88 -8.17
N GLY A 554 15.72 -9.06 -7.69
CA GLY A 554 15.19 -8.33 -6.54
C GLY A 554 16.08 -8.52 -5.33
N LYS A 555 17.03 -7.60 -5.13
CA LYS A 555 17.80 -7.45 -3.91
C LYS A 555 17.22 -6.24 -3.21
N LYS A 556 16.31 -6.48 -2.25
CA LYS A 556 16.02 -5.46 -1.24
C LYS A 556 17.33 -5.17 -0.51
N CYS A 557 17.96 -4.04 -0.81
CA CYS A 557 19.12 -3.57 -0.08
C CYS A 557 18.64 -3.10 1.30
N ASN A 558 18.47 -4.03 2.24
CA ASN A 558 18.44 -3.74 3.67
C ASN A 558 19.85 -3.38 4.15
N ALA A 559 20.46 -2.37 3.51
CA ALA A 559 21.77 -1.88 3.87
C ALA A 559 21.62 -0.76 4.89
N VAL A 560 22.40 -0.85 5.96
CA VAL A 560 22.64 0.23 6.93
C VAL A 560 22.86 1.54 6.18
N ILE A 561 22.04 2.56 6.48
CA ILE A 561 22.12 3.91 5.90
C ILE A 561 23.54 4.46 6.19
N PRO A 562 24.41 4.63 5.18
CA PRO A 562 25.81 5.03 5.41
C PRO A 562 25.96 6.33 6.20
N LEU A 563 25.04 7.28 5.99
CA LEU A 563 25.01 8.58 6.66
C LEU A 563 24.86 8.46 8.19
N VAL A 564 24.03 7.55 8.69
CA VAL A 564 23.81 7.38 10.14
C VAL A 564 25.09 6.95 10.83
N GLY A 565 25.79 5.95 10.26
CA GLY A 565 27.06 5.47 10.79
C GLY A 565 28.10 6.58 10.88
N GLY A 566 28.22 7.38 9.82
CA GLY A 566 29.17 8.50 9.81
C GLY A 566 28.80 9.64 10.76
N CYS A 567 27.52 9.98 10.90
CA CYS A 567 27.09 11.00 11.87
C CYS A 567 27.41 10.56 13.31
N LEU A 568 27.14 9.30 13.67
CA LEU A 568 27.49 8.77 14.99
C LEU A 568 29.00 8.75 15.23
N GLU A 569 29.79 8.50 14.19
CA GLU A 569 31.25 8.60 14.26
C GLU A 569 31.72 10.05 14.50
N LEU A 570 31.08 11.05 13.87
CA LEU A 570 31.35 12.47 14.14
C LEU A 570 31.11 12.84 15.61
N LEU A 571 30.02 12.35 16.22
CA LEU A 571 29.74 12.61 17.63
C LEU A 571 30.83 12.03 18.56
N LYS A 572 31.40 10.88 18.20
CA LYS A 572 32.46 10.20 18.98
C LYS A 572 33.83 10.86 18.81
N ILE A 573 34.21 11.18 17.58
CA ILE A 573 35.53 11.75 17.26
C ILE A 573 35.59 13.25 17.58
N GLN A 574 34.43 13.93 17.56
CA GLN A 574 34.30 15.38 17.81
C GLN A 574 35.02 16.25 16.78
N GLU A 575 35.36 15.71 15.62
CA GLU A 575 36.01 16.44 14.54
C GLU A 575 35.03 17.42 13.88
N MET A 576 35.44 18.69 13.70
CA MET A 576 34.61 19.77 13.16
C MET A 576 33.35 20.11 14.00
N SER A 577 33.33 19.77 15.29
CA SER A 577 32.26 20.21 16.19
C SER A 577 32.26 21.74 16.31
N ASP A 578 31.09 22.37 16.16
CA ASP A 578 30.88 23.80 16.21
C ASP A 578 29.88 24.22 17.31
N MET A 579 29.57 23.30 18.23
CA MET A 579 28.70 23.49 19.39
C MET A 579 29.25 22.77 20.63
N ILE A 580 29.08 23.39 21.79
CA ILE A 580 29.38 22.80 23.10
C ILE A 580 28.11 22.77 23.95
N LEU A 581 27.70 21.58 24.39
CA LEU A 581 26.60 21.39 25.34
C LEU A 581 27.21 21.04 26.70
N ILE A 582 26.84 21.74 27.76
CA ILE A 582 27.30 21.44 29.14
C ILE A 582 26.10 20.97 29.94
N VAL A 583 26.11 19.71 30.35
CA VAL A 583 25.06 19.13 31.20
C VAL A 583 25.49 19.22 32.65
N GLN A 584 24.76 19.98 33.45
CA GLN A 584 25.00 20.10 34.89
C GLN A 584 24.37 18.90 35.59
N GLU A 585 25.16 18.17 36.39
CA GLU A 585 24.63 17.12 37.26
C GLU A 585 23.77 17.75 38.36
N LEU A 586 22.65 17.10 38.71
CA LEU A 586 21.82 17.49 39.84
C LEU A 586 22.65 17.45 41.13
N ALA A 587 23.07 18.62 41.61
CA ALA A 587 23.69 18.74 42.92
C ALA A 587 22.66 18.37 44.00
N LEU A 588 22.97 17.39 44.84
CA LEU A 588 22.20 17.12 46.06
C LEU A 588 22.12 18.42 46.87
N PRO A 589 20.93 18.79 47.40
CA PRO A 589 20.79 20.02 48.17
C PRO A 589 21.69 19.93 49.41
N SER A 590 22.78 20.70 49.41
CA SER A 590 23.64 20.88 50.56
C SER A 590 23.06 21.96 51.47
N ASP A 591 22.71 21.59 52.71
CA ASP A 591 22.09 22.43 53.75
C ASP A 591 22.99 23.59 54.29
N ASP A 592 24.06 23.98 53.61
CA ASP A 592 24.98 25.03 54.09
C ASP A 592 24.78 26.36 53.33
N PRO A 593 24.15 27.37 53.96
CA PRO A 593 23.89 28.68 53.35
C PRO A 593 25.15 29.56 53.16
N SER A 594 26.36 29.03 53.37
CA SER A 594 27.62 29.74 53.21
C SER A 594 28.48 29.33 52.00
N HIS A 595 28.01 28.42 51.15
CA HIS A 595 28.70 28.09 49.90
C HIS A 595 28.45 29.16 48.83
N LYS A 596 29.53 29.84 48.39
CA LYS A 596 29.50 30.71 47.19
C LYS A 596 29.10 29.88 45.97
N PRO A 597 28.44 30.45 44.95
CA PRO A 597 28.18 29.74 43.70
C PRO A 597 29.51 29.23 43.14
N GLN A 598 29.69 27.91 43.20
CA GLN A 598 30.76 27.21 42.51
C GLN A 598 30.57 27.44 41.01
N ASN A 599 31.70 27.58 40.30
CA ASN A 599 31.77 28.00 38.90
C ASN A 599 30.69 27.34 38.03
N ASP A 600 30.02 28.13 37.17
CA ASP A 600 29.05 27.69 36.14
C ASP A 600 29.64 26.73 35.06
N GLU A 601 30.81 26.15 35.31
CA GLU A 601 31.56 25.27 34.41
C GLU A 601 31.75 23.83 34.93
N GLU A 602 31.27 23.49 36.13
CA GLU A 602 31.25 22.10 36.62
C GLU A 602 30.07 21.33 36.00
N GLY A 603 30.31 20.64 34.89
CA GLY A 603 29.34 19.79 34.21
C GLY A 603 29.96 18.94 33.10
N VAL A 604 29.22 17.93 32.61
CA VAL A 604 29.68 17.04 31.54
C VAL A 604 29.59 17.75 30.20
N VAL A 605 30.73 17.88 29.52
CA VAL A 605 30.84 18.58 28.24
C VAL A 605 30.61 17.60 27.08
N ILE A 606 29.70 17.97 26.17
CA ILE A 606 29.39 17.22 24.95
C ILE A 606 29.63 18.14 23.75
N HIS A 607 30.58 17.75 22.88
CA HIS A 607 30.82 18.42 21.62
C HIS A 607 29.83 17.95 20.55
N ALA A 608 29.21 18.90 19.84
CA ALA A 608 28.16 18.62 18.87
C ALA A 608 28.25 19.51 17.61
N HIS A 609 27.38 19.24 16.64
CA HIS A 609 27.32 19.89 15.34
C HIS A 609 25.97 20.61 15.18
N ARG A 610 26.00 21.93 15.01
CA ARG A 610 24.81 22.78 14.90
C ARG A 610 23.87 22.34 13.79
N VAL A 611 24.44 22.00 12.63
CA VAL A 611 23.66 21.55 11.47
C VAL A 611 22.83 20.30 11.77
N ILE A 612 23.37 19.33 12.53
CA ILE A 612 22.67 18.08 12.87
C ILE A 612 21.57 18.38 13.91
N LEU A 613 21.92 19.11 14.97
CA LEU A 613 20.96 19.47 16.03
C LEU A 613 19.77 20.27 15.47
N SER A 614 20.01 21.32 14.71
CA SER A 614 18.97 22.17 14.14
C SER A 614 18.18 21.51 13.01
N SER A 615 18.73 20.47 12.35
CA SER A 615 17.96 19.68 11.37
C SER A 615 16.91 18.80 12.05
N ARG A 616 17.18 18.38 13.29
CA ARG A 616 16.44 17.30 13.96
C ARG A 616 15.59 17.78 15.14
N SER A 617 15.83 18.99 15.64
CA SER A 617 15.08 19.64 16.72
C SER A 617 14.79 21.10 16.35
N GLU A 618 13.51 21.48 16.42
CA GLU A 618 13.06 22.83 16.12
C GLU A 618 13.54 23.83 17.18
N TRP A 619 13.56 23.40 18.44
CA TRP A 619 14.10 24.20 19.54
C TRP A 619 15.56 24.57 19.29
N PHE A 620 16.42 23.60 18.95
CA PHE A 620 17.83 23.88 18.64
C PHE A 620 17.96 24.76 17.40
N ARG A 621 17.08 24.62 16.39
CA ARG A 621 17.06 25.52 15.24
C ARG A 621 16.79 26.96 15.65
N SER A 622 15.72 27.17 16.42
CA SER A 622 15.32 28.49 16.91
C SER A 622 16.40 29.10 17.81
N ALA A 623 16.91 28.36 18.78
CA ALA A 623 17.94 28.83 19.70
C ALA A 623 19.22 29.26 18.96
N LEU A 624 19.65 28.48 17.97
CA LEU A 624 20.91 28.70 17.24
C LEU A 624 20.81 29.68 16.07
N GLN A 625 19.61 30.22 15.80
CA GLN A 625 19.35 31.26 14.80
C GLN A 625 18.79 32.56 15.40
N SER A 626 18.51 32.56 16.71
CA SER A 626 17.91 33.68 17.41
C SER A 626 18.81 34.92 17.57
N GLY A 627 20.13 34.78 17.38
CA GLY A 627 21.12 35.81 17.71
C GLY A 627 21.36 36.04 19.21
N MET A 628 20.80 35.17 20.07
CA MET A 628 20.97 35.17 21.53
C MET A 628 22.34 34.61 21.95
N MET A 629 22.58 34.49 23.26
CA MET A 629 23.88 34.08 23.82
C MET A 629 24.31 32.69 23.36
N GLU A 630 23.36 31.79 23.19
CA GLU A 630 23.52 30.42 22.71
C GLU A 630 24.07 30.41 21.28
N ASP A 631 23.53 31.26 20.41
CA ASP A 631 24.04 31.44 19.05
C ASP A 631 25.40 32.15 19.06
N ARG A 632 25.62 33.18 19.88
CA ARG A 632 26.90 33.92 19.87
C ARG A 632 28.07 33.12 20.44
N ASN A 633 27.84 32.45 21.56
CA ASN A 633 28.88 31.73 22.30
C ASN A 633 29.05 30.28 21.83
N LYS A 634 28.12 29.77 20.99
CA LYS A 634 28.09 28.39 20.53
C LYS A 634 28.15 27.39 21.69
N LYS A 635 27.50 27.76 22.80
CA LYS A 635 27.50 27.05 24.08
C LYS A 635 26.09 27.08 24.66
N ILE A 636 25.56 25.91 25.04
CA ILE A 636 24.26 25.77 25.72
C ILE A 636 24.47 25.02 27.03
N ILE A 637 23.91 25.56 28.12
CA ILE A 637 23.95 24.94 29.44
C ILE A 637 22.60 24.22 29.66
N ILE A 638 22.68 22.93 29.94
CA ILE A 638 21.56 22.03 30.15
C ILE A 638 21.43 21.78 31.65
N LYS A 639 20.24 22.03 32.17
CA LYS A 639 19.89 21.88 33.59
C LYS A 639 18.70 20.95 33.75
N ASP A 640 18.65 20.28 34.90
CA ASP A 640 17.52 19.46 35.35
C ASP A 640 17.24 18.26 34.43
N ILE A 641 18.27 17.70 33.80
CA ILE A 641 18.18 16.48 32.97
C ILE A 641 19.37 15.59 33.32
N ASP A 642 19.11 14.30 33.51
CA ASP A 642 20.16 13.31 33.71
C ASP A 642 21.13 13.25 32.53
N VAL A 643 22.43 13.12 32.82
CA VAL A 643 23.49 13.14 31.82
C VAL A 643 23.36 11.97 30.85
N THR A 644 22.98 10.79 31.34
CA THR A 644 22.85 9.59 30.51
C THR A 644 21.63 9.71 29.59
N LEU A 645 20.50 10.18 30.12
CA LEU A 645 19.30 10.44 29.33
C LEU A 645 19.54 11.50 28.24
N PHE A 646 20.19 12.62 28.60
CA PHE A 646 20.50 13.66 27.63
C PHE A 646 21.49 13.18 26.56
N ARG A 647 22.45 12.33 26.92
CA ARG A 647 23.34 11.69 25.95
C ARG A 647 22.56 10.80 24.99
N THR A 648 21.64 9.98 25.48
CA THR A 648 20.76 9.15 24.64
C THR A 648 19.94 10.00 23.66
N PHE A 649 19.39 11.13 24.13
CA PHE A 649 18.71 12.10 23.28
C PHE A 649 19.61 12.67 22.17
N ILE A 650 20.83 13.08 22.50
CA ILE A 650 21.79 13.56 21.50
C ILE A 650 22.16 12.45 20.51
N GLU A 651 22.44 11.23 20.97
CA GLU A 651 22.73 10.10 20.09
C GLU A 651 21.57 9.81 19.12
N TYR A 652 20.33 9.93 19.58
CA TYR A 652 19.14 9.85 18.73
C TYR A 652 19.11 10.93 17.65
N LEU A 653 19.44 12.19 17.98
CA LEU A 653 19.54 13.27 17.00
C LEU A 653 20.61 12.99 15.94
N TYR A 654 21.62 12.17 16.23
CA TYR A 654 22.64 11.73 15.28
C TYR A 654 22.28 10.42 14.55
N GLY A 655 21.08 9.89 14.78
CA GLY A 655 20.52 8.75 14.07
C GLY A 655 20.70 7.40 14.76
N LYS A 656 21.18 7.36 16.02
CA LYS A 656 21.21 6.11 16.79
C LYS A 656 19.77 5.64 17.02
N PRO A 657 19.42 4.40 16.64
CA PRO A 657 18.12 3.84 16.99
C PRO A 657 18.01 3.69 18.51
N LEU A 658 16.80 3.86 19.04
CA LEU A 658 16.53 3.69 20.46
C LEU A 658 16.27 2.20 20.76
N GLU A 659 16.90 1.71 21.81
CA GLU A 659 16.75 0.34 22.29
C GLU A 659 15.70 0.29 23.40
N TYR A 660 14.44 0.57 23.04
CA TYR A 660 13.33 0.67 24.00
C TYR A 660 13.20 -0.57 24.89
N GLU A 661 13.51 -1.76 24.39
CA GLU A 661 13.48 -3.03 25.16
C GLU A 661 14.35 -3.00 26.43
N THR A 662 15.39 -2.17 26.44
CA THR A 662 16.30 -2.01 27.59
C THR A 662 15.90 -0.89 28.53
N MET A 663 14.97 -0.03 28.11
CA MET A 663 14.52 1.14 28.87
C MET A 663 13.26 0.82 29.68
N ASP A 664 13.22 1.32 30.91
CA ASP A 664 12.01 1.24 31.73
C ASP A 664 10.96 2.28 31.30
N ASN A 665 9.75 2.18 31.86
CA ASN A 665 8.67 3.11 31.52
C ASN A 665 8.98 4.55 31.95
N ASN A 666 9.71 4.75 33.05
CA ASN A 666 10.04 6.07 33.57
C ASN A 666 11.10 6.75 32.68
N GLU A 667 12.13 6.03 32.24
CA GLU A 667 13.14 6.52 31.30
C GLU A 667 12.50 6.93 29.96
N ILE A 668 11.49 6.20 29.48
CA ILE A 668 10.77 6.57 28.25
C ILE A 668 9.90 7.81 28.48
N ILE A 669 9.25 7.94 29.65
CA ILE A 669 8.50 9.15 30.03
C ILE A 669 9.43 10.36 30.12
N GLU A 670 10.60 10.22 30.75
CA GLU A 670 11.59 11.29 30.83
C GLU A 670 12.12 11.65 29.44
N LEU A 671 12.37 10.66 28.57
CA LEU A 671 12.76 10.90 27.19
C LEU A 671 11.66 11.59 26.38
N LEU A 672 10.39 11.26 26.62
CA LEU A 672 9.23 11.94 26.04
C LEU A 672 9.17 13.42 26.49
N ALA A 673 9.39 13.69 27.77
CA ALA A 673 9.46 15.06 28.30
C ALA A 673 10.64 15.85 27.71
N VAL A 674 11.80 15.22 27.54
CA VAL A 674 12.95 15.81 26.83
C VAL A 674 12.59 16.09 25.36
N ALA A 675 11.92 15.17 24.68
CA ALA A 675 11.48 15.35 23.31
C ALA A 675 10.51 16.52 23.15
N ASP A 676 9.58 16.71 24.09
CA ASP A 676 8.68 17.86 24.14
C ASP A 676 9.44 19.16 24.39
N ARG A 677 10.29 19.20 25.43
CA ARG A 677 11.12 20.37 25.80
C ARG A 677 12.00 20.87 24.66
N TYR A 678 12.57 19.96 23.87
CA TYR A 678 13.44 20.29 22.72
C TYR A 678 12.70 20.18 21.38
N GLU A 679 11.37 20.16 21.37
CA GLU A 679 10.52 20.19 20.17
C GLU A 679 10.98 19.18 19.09
N THR A 680 11.22 17.94 19.50
CA THR A 680 11.65 16.85 18.64
C THR A 680 10.47 15.94 18.33
N SER A 681 9.61 16.36 17.40
CA SER A 681 8.33 15.68 17.11
C SER A 681 8.50 14.21 16.71
N SER A 682 9.60 13.88 16.03
CA SER A 682 9.98 12.52 15.63
C SER A 682 10.12 11.59 16.84
N LEU A 683 10.91 12.02 17.82
CA LEU A 683 11.15 11.28 19.05
C LEU A 683 9.89 11.23 19.92
N HIS A 684 9.18 12.35 20.02
CA HIS A 684 7.96 12.47 20.80
C HIS A 684 6.92 11.42 20.38
N VAL A 685 6.63 11.35 19.08
CA VAL A 685 5.70 10.35 18.53
C VAL A 685 6.23 8.92 18.71
N SER A 686 7.55 8.71 18.64
CA SER A 686 8.14 7.39 18.86
C SER A 686 7.98 6.91 20.30
N CYS A 687 8.26 7.77 21.30
CA CYS A 687 8.07 7.44 22.71
C CYS A 687 6.59 7.23 23.06
N GLU A 688 5.68 8.06 22.52
CA GLU A 688 4.23 7.84 22.70
C GLU A 688 3.80 6.46 22.22
N LYS A 689 4.23 6.04 21.03
CA LYS A 689 3.89 4.70 20.50
C LYS A 689 4.37 3.58 21.40
N GLU A 690 5.60 3.69 21.89
CA GLU A 690 6.17 2.68 22.77
C GLU A 690 5.39 2.60 24.09
N LEU A 691 5.05 3.74 24.70
CA LEU A 691 4.24 3.78 25.92
C LEU A 691 2.83 3.23 25.68
N ILE A 692 2.20 3.53 24.55
CA ILE A 692 0.90 2.96 24.16
C ILE A 692 0.97 1.43 24.11
N GLY A 693 2.04 0.87 23.54
CA GLY A 693 2.26 -0.58 23.48
C GLY A 693 2.48 -1.24 24.85
N ARG A 694 2.81 -0.45 25.88
CA ARG A 694 3.07 -0.89 27.25
C ARG A 694 1.95 -0.56 28.24
N ILE A 695 0.81 -0.04 27.77
CA ILE A 695 -0.34 0.24 28.66
C ILE A 695 -0.79 -1.07 29.31
N ASP A 696 -0.80 -1.07 30.64
CA ASP A 696 -1.36 -2.11 31.48
C ASP A 696 -2.22 -1.52 32.60
N GLN A 697 -2.85 -2.39 33.40
CA GLN A 697 -3.74 -1.97 34.48
C GLN A 697 -3.03 -1.08 35.52
N SER A 698 -1.73 -1.27 35.75
CA SER A 698 -0.95 -0.54 36.76
C SER A 698 -0.37 0.79 36.25
N SER A 699 -0.15 0.91 34.94
CA SER A 699 0.49 2.05 34.29
C SER A 699 -0.49 3.01 33.63
N VAL A 700 -1.74 2.61 33.38
CA VAL A 700 -2.72 3.43 32.65
C VAL A 700 -2.95 4.80 33.29
N PHE A 701 -3.04 4.86 34.62
CA PHE A 701 -3.28 6.11 35.36
C PHE A 701 -2.06 7.02 35.37
N SER A 702 -0.85 6.46 35.54
CA SER A 702 0.38 7.25 35.49
C SER A 702 0.63 7.80 34.08
N PHE A 703 0.37 7.01 33.03
CA PHE A 703 0.49 7.45 31.65
C PHE A 703 -0.56 8.52 31.28
N LEU A 704 -1.78 8.42 31.82
CA LEU A 704 -2.81 9.46 31.64
C LEU A 704 -2.38 10.79 32.25
N VAL A 705 -1.78 10.77 33.45
CA VAL A 705 -1.23 11.97 34.09
C VAL A 705 -0.08 12.56 33.27
N VAL A 706 0.85 11.73 32.80
CA VAL A 706 1.95 12.18 31.94
C VAL A 706 1.42 12.79 30.65
N ALA A 707 0.42 12.17 30.02
CA ALA A 707 -0.18 12.66 28.78
C ALA A 707 -1.00 13.95 28.97
N ASP A 708 -1.46 14.24 30.18
CA ASP A 708 -2.08 15.51 30.54
C ASP A 708 -1.04 16.63 30.71
N GLN A 709 0.03 16.34 31.44
CA GLN A 709 1.15 17.26 31.66
C GLN A 709 1.85 17.62 30.34
N LEU A 710 2.02 16.65 29.46
CA LEU A 710 2.59 16.82 28.13
C LEU A 710 1.46 16.94 27.12
N SER A 711 0.89 18.14 26.96
CA SER A 711 -0.29 18.36 26.10
C SER A 711 -0.10 17.98 24.62
N ALA A 712 1.14 17.78 24.17
CA ALA A 712 1.48 17.23 22.86
C ALA A 712 1.25 15.71 22.75
N ALA A 713 1.19 14.97 23.86
CA ALA A 713 1.04 13.50 23.93
C ALA A 713 -0.41 13.02 23.76
N ARG A 714 -1.06 13.50 22.69
CA ARG A 714 -2.48 13.25 22.44
C ARG A 714 -2.79 11.81 22.12
N GLN A 715 -1.89 11.08 21.45
CA GLN A 715 -2.15 9.68 21.10
C GLN A 715 -2.12 8.82 22.37
N LEU A 716 -1.14 9.06 23.25
CA LEU A 716 -1.07 8.39 24.54
C LEU A 716 -2.30 8.68 25.41
N ARG A 717 -2.74 9.95 25.47
CA ARG A 717 -3.97 10.33 26.20
C ARG A 717 -5.20 9.58 25.66
N SER A 718 -5.44 9.61 24.35
CA SER A 718 -6.59 8.94 23.76
C SER A 718 -6.56 7.43 23.98
N SER A 719 -5.39 6.80 23.85
CA SER A 719 -5.25 5.36 24.07
C SER A 719 -5.42 4.93 25.54
N THR A 720 -4.92 5.72 26.50
CA THR A 720 -5.15 5.45 27.93
C THR A 720 -6.62 5.59 28.32
N LEU A 721 -7.31 6.63 27.82
CA LEU A 721 -8.76 6.78 28.02
C LEU A 721 -9.56 5.64 27.37
N GLN A 722 -9.17 5.21 26.17
CA GLN A 722 -9.79 4.06 25.51
C GLN A 722 -9.58 2.77 26.30
N PHE A 723 -8.38 2.54 26.84
CA PHE A 723 -8.11 1.37 27.67
C PHE A 723 -8.97 1.33 28.94
N ILE A 724 -9.18 2.49 29.58
CA ILE A 724 -10.08 2.63 30.74
C ILE A 724 -11.55 2.34 30.35
N LEU A 725 -11.98 2.79 29.17
CA LEU A 725 -13.31 2.49 28.64
C LEU A 725 -13.53 1.00 28.39
N ASP A 726 -12.52 0.33 27.84
CA ASP A 726 -12.59 -1.09 27.50
C ASP A 726 -12.47 -1.98 28.76
N ASN A 727 -11.88 -1.45 29.85
CA ASN A 727 -11.63 -2.17 31.11
C ASN A 727 -12.03 -1.33 32.34
N PRO A 728 -13.34 -1.12 32.59
CA PRO A 728 -13.80 -0.26 33.69
C PRO A 728 -13.41 -0.81 35.08
N ASP A 729 -13.19 -2.12 35.19
CA ASP A 729 -12.79 -2.79 36.44
C ASP A 729 -11.44 -2.29 36.98
N VAL A 730 -10.60 -1.66 36.14
CA VAL A 730 -9.31 -1.11 36.53
C VAL A 730 -9.45 0.01 37.58
N LEU A 731 -10.57 0.72 37.57
CA LEU A 731 -10.88 1.74 38.60
C LEU A 731 -11.04 1.13 40.01
N ILE A 732 -11.55 -0.10 40.08
CA ILE A 732 -11.74 -0.84 41.34
C ILE A 732 -10.45 -1.59 41.72
N GLN A 733 -9.69 -2.05 40.74
CA GLN A 733 -8.45 -2.80 40.99
C GLN A 733 -7.27 -1.88 41.36
N GLN A 734 -7.32 -0.60 40.99
CA GLN A 734 -6.28 0.40 41.25
C GLN A 734 -6.90 1.68 41.87
N VAL A 735 -7.69 1.50 42.95
CA VAL A 735 -8.38 2.60 43.64
C VAL A 735 -7.40 3.68 44.10
N ASP A 736 -6.26 3.29 44.67
CA ASP A 736 -5.25 4.24 45.17
C ASP A 736 -4.74 5.16 44.06
N ALA A 737 -4.33 4.58 42.91
CA ALA A 737 -3.85 5.34 41.76
C ALA A 737 -4.94 6.25 41.16
N TYR A 738 -6.20 5.78 41.12
CA TYR A 738 -7.32 6.60 40.68
C TYR A 738 -7.63 7.74 41.67
N THR A 739 -7.50 7.51 42.99
CA THR A 739 -7.67 8.57 44.00
C THR A 739 -6.55 9.60 43.98
N ASP A 740 -5.39 9.28 43.44
CA ASP A 740 -4.27 10.23 43.29
C ASP A 740 -4.36 11.08 42.01
N LEU A 741 -5.29 10.79 41.10
CA LEU A 741 -5.48 11.61 39.89
C LEU A 741 -5.95 13.04 40.21
N PRO A 742 -5.52 14.03 39.39
CA PRO A 742 -6.11 15.37 39.38
C PRO A 742 -7.65 15.34 39.25
N ILE A 743 -8.32 16.31 39.88
CA ILE A 743 -9.79 16.38 39.96
C ILE A 743 -10.40 16.50 38.56
N GLU A 744 -9.73 17.24 37.68
CA GLU A 744 -10.11 17.45 36.28
C GLU A 744 -10.13 16.12 35.52
N LEU A 745 -9.05 15.32 35.61
CA LEU A 745 -8.94 14.02 34.97
C LEU A 745 -9.94 13.00 35.52
N LYS A 746 -10.19 13.01 36.84
CA LYS A 746 -11.24 12.18 37.45
C LYS A 746 -12.62 12.52 36.89
N SER A 747 -12.93 13.80 36.75
CA SER A 747 -14.23 14.25 36.22
C SER A 747 -14.42 13.85 34.76
N GLU A 748 -13.35 13.91 33.95
CA GLU A 748 -13.34 13.50 32.54
C GLU A 748 -13.55 11.99 32.40
N VAL A 749 -12.82 11.18 33.19
CA VAL A 749 -12.98 9.72 33.21
C VAL A 749 -14.40 9.33 33.61
N ARG A 750 -14.98 9.98 34.63
CA ARG A 750 -16.38 9.76 35.05
C ARG A 750 -17.37 10.14 33.95
N GLN A 751 -17.18 11.29 33.30
CA GLN A 751 -18.07 11.74 32.23
C GLN A 751 -18.06 10.78 31.04
N ILE A 752 -16.88 10.33 30.62
CA ILE A 752 -16.70 9.40 29.51
C ILE A 752 -17.40 8.06 29.80
N LEU A 753 -17.28 7.52 31.01
CA LEU A 753 -17.95 6.28 31.43
C LEU A 753 -19.48 6.44 31.51
N SER A 754 -19.97 7.58 32.01
CA SER A 754 -21.41 7.87 32.13
C SER A 754 -22.09 8.02 30.75
N GLY A 755 -21.39 8.56 29.75
CA GLY A 755 -21.90 8.74 28.38
C GLY A 755 -22.10 7.41 27.63
N THR A 756 -21.29 6.40 27.94
CA THR A 756 -21.41 5.04 27.38
C THR A 756 -22.57 4.23 27.96
N GLN A 757 -22.90 4.40 29.26
CA GLN A 757 -24.04 3.72 29.88
C GLN A 757 -25.37 4.14 29.21
N GLN A 758 -25.55 5.43 28.90
CA GLN A 758 -26.75 5.94 28.22
C GLN A 758 -26.91 5.43 26.77
N MET A 759 -25.81 5.21 26.03
CA MET A 759 -25.88 4.60 24.68
C MET A 759 -26.16 3.09 24.72
N SER A 760 -25.72 2.40 25.76
CA SER A 760 -25.96 0.96 25.95
C SER A 760 -27.43 0.65 26.25
N GLU A 761 -28.11 1.54 26.98
CA GLU A 761 -29.55 1.44 27.26
C GLU A 761 -30.41 1.78 26.04
N PHE A 762 -29.99 2.74 25.20
CA PHE A 762 -30.73 3.10 23.98
C PHE A 762 -30.70 2.00 22.88
N ARG A 763 -29.70 1.09 22.90
CA ARG A 763 -29.64 -0.07 21.98
C ARG A 763 -30.46 -1.28 22.45
N ARG A 764 -30.87 -1.33 23.72
CA ARG A 764 -31.80 -2.37 24.20
C ARG A 764 -33.22 -1.94 23.84
N GLY A 765 -33.73 -2.49 22.74
CA GLY A 765 -35.17 -2.41 22.42
C GLY A 765 -36.03 -2.93 23.59
N PRO A 766 -37.35 -2.65 23.58
CA PRO A 766 -38.21 -2.85 24.75
C PRO A 766 -38.17 -4.30 25.24
N PRO A 767 -38.23 -4.54 26.57
CA PRO A 767 -37.97 -5.85 27.14
C PRO A 767 -39.07 -6.82 26.70
N LYS A 768 -38.67 -7.95 26.11
CA LYS A 768 -39.53 -9.13 26.04
C LYS A 768 -39.54 -9.76 27.42
N ARG A 769 -40.74 -9.95 27.96
CA ARG A 769 -40.97 -10.87 29.08
C ARG A 769 -40.66 -12.26 28.58
N ASP A 770 -39.73 -12.95 29.22
CA ASP A 770 -39.77 -14.38 29.51
C ASP A 770 -38.70 -14.68 30.57
N ASP A 771 -38.96 -15.74 31.33
CA ASP A 771 -38.48 -16.01 32.69
C ASP A 771 -37.02 -16.47 32.82
N ASP A 772 -36.50 -16.18 34.02
CA ASP A 772 -35.41 -16.80 34.78
C ASP A 772 -33.94 -16.78 34.29
N ASP A 773 -33.12 -16.32 35.26
CA ASP A 773 -31.68 -16.53 35.47
C ASP A 773 -30.69 -15.58 34.76
N ASP A 774 -30.39 -14.45 35.42
CA ASP A 774 -29.10 -13.74 35.30
C ASP A 774 -28.92 -12.77 36.49
N THR A 775 -28.58 -13.33 37.67
CA THR A 775 -28.35 -12.55 38.91
C THR A 775 -26.88 -12.13 39.09
N HIS A 776 -26.00 -12.41 38.12
CA HIS A 776 -24.56 -12.15 38.26
C HIS A 776 -24.06 -10.85 37.62
N GLN A 777 -24.86 -10.17 36.79
CA GLN A 777 -24.42 -8.94 36.11
C GLN A 777 -24.85 -7.64 36.82
N VAL A 778 -25.88 -7.70 37.68
CA VAL A 778 -26.42 -6.54 38.43
C VAL A 778 -25.59 -6.24 39.69
N MET A 779 -24.83 -7.22 40.19
CA MET A 779 -23.97 -7.06 41.37
C MET A 779 -22.73 -6.19 41.06
N TYR A 780 -22.16 -6.35 39.86
CA TYR A 780 -20.99 -5.58 39.41
C TYR A 780 -21.29 -4.10 39.17
N SER A 781 -22.48 -3.73 38.69
CA SER A 781 -22.87 -2.32 38.51
C SER A 781 -23.11 -1.60 39.84
N SER A 782 -23.66 -2.33 40.83
CA SER A 782 -23.91 -1.80 42.18
C SER A 782 -22.62 -1.53 42.96
N GLU A 783 -21.61 -2.38 42.82
CA GLU A 783 -20.30 -2.19 43.48
C GLU A 783 -19.51 -1.03 42.86
N LEU A 784 -19.64 -0.80 41.55
CA LEU A 784 -19.01 0.32 40.84
C LEU A 784 -19.67 1.67 41.20
N GLU A 785 -21.00 1.69 41.41
CA GLU A 785 -21.74 2.86 41.91
C GLU A 785 -21.42 3.15 43.39
N GLU A 786 -21.33 2.14 44.26
CA GLU A 786 -20.95 2.32 45.68
C GLU A 786 -19.50 2.80 45.85
N LEU A 787 -18.56 2.41 44.98
CA LEU A 787 -17.17 2.88 45.01
C LEU A 787 -17.00 4.33 44.50
N ILE A 788 -17.86 4.78 43.59
CA ILE A 788 -17.88 6.17 43.11
C ILE A 788 -18.45 7.10 44.20
N ASP A 789 -19.44 6.63 44.97
CA ASP A 789 -20.07 7.40 46.07
C ASP A 789 -19.28 7.40 47.39
N THR A 790 -18.42 6.41 47.63
CA THR A 790 -17.69 6.28 48.92
C THR A 790 -16.43 7.15 49.05
N THR A 791 -15.95 7.76 47.95
CA THR A 791 -14.79 8.69 48.00
C THR A 791 -15.16 10.14 48.28
N ASP A 792 -16.44 10.46 48.42
CA ASP A 792 -16.92 11.81 48.73
C ASP A 792 -17.79 11.81 50.01
N THR A 793 -17.15 11.68 51.17
CA THR A 793 -17.85 11.95 52.44
C THR A 793 -17.87 13.45 52.71
N GLY A 794 -18.75 14.15 51.99
CA GLY A 794 -18.99 15.56 52.22
C GLY A 794 -20.14 16.10 51.37
N TYR A 795 -21.33 16.16 51.99
CA TYR A 795 -22.58 16.80 51.52
C TYR A 795 -23.61 15.89 50.85
N THR A 796 -24.56 15.49 51.68
CA THR A 796 -25.85 14.87 51.35
C THR A 796 -26.64 15.69 50.33
N GLY A 797 -27.26 14.98 49.39
CA GLY A 797 -27.95 15.54 48.23
C GLY A 797 -29.25 16.31 48.50
N ASN A 798 -29.52 17.25 47.60
CA ASN A 798 -30.85 17.66 47.13
C ASN A 798 -30.74 18.67 45.95
N THR A 799 -30.11 18.30 44.83
CA THR A 799 -29.83 19.24 43.70
C THR A 799 -30.67 18.93 42.46
N GLY A 800 -31.99 18.94 42.61
CA GLY A 800 -32.90 18.89 41.46
C GLY A 800 -34.08 19.85 41.55
N VAL A 801 -34.55 20.15 42.77
CA VAL A 801 -35.70 21.06 42.98
C VAL A 801 -35.25 22.47 43.39
N GLY A 802 -34.13 22.60 44.11
CA GLY A 802 -33.60 23.89 44.55
C GLY A 802 -32.96 24.74 43.45
N GLU A 803 -32.29 24.11 42.47
CA GLU A 803 -31.68 24.83 41.34
C GLU A 803 -32.73 25.48 40.44
N ILE A 804 -33.87 24.81 40.21
CA ILE A 804 -34.94 25.35 39.37
C ILE A 804 -35.56 26.59 40.04
N GLU A 805 -35.77 26.58 41.36
CA GLU A 805 -36.31 27.74 42.08
C GLU A 805 -35.31 28.91 42.18
N SER A 806 -34.01 28.60 42.27
CA SER A 806 -32.94 29.62 42.20
C SER A 806 -32.89 30.29 40.83
N LEU A 807 -32.90 29.50 39.76
CA LEU A 807 -32.83 30.01 38.37
C LEU A 807 -34.10 30.78 37.98
N LEU A 808 -35.27 30.41 38.50
CA LEU A 808 -36.52 31.18 38.31
C LEU A 808 -36.48 32.53 39.01
N SER A 809 -35.91 32.59 40.21
CA SER A 809 -35.73 33.85 40.95
C SER A 809 -34.78 34.78 40.21
N GLU A 810 -33.71 34.23 39.63
CA GLU A 810 -32.73 34.98 38.85
C GLU A 810 -33.29 35.46 37.49
N MET A 811 -34.11 34.64 36.82
CA MET A 811 -34.79 35.03 35.58
C MET A 811 -35.85 36.12 35.82
N ARG A 812 -36.53 36.12 36.99
CA ARG A 812 -37.47 37.20 37.39
C ARG A 812 -36.78 38.55 37.57
N LEU A 813 -35.53 38.59 38.02
CA LEU A 813 -34.76 39.84 38.14
C LEU A 813 -34.53 40.51 36.79
N VAL A 814 -34.47 39.73 35.70
CA VAL A 814 -34.16 40.23 34.35
C VAL A 814 -35.43 40.47 33.52
N VAL A 815 -36.43 39.59 33.65
CA VAL A 815 -37.65 39.60 32.83
C VAL A 815 -38.81 40.38 33.48
N GLY A 816 -38.77 40.60 34.79
CA GLY A 816 -39.83 41.24 35.57
C GLY A 816 -40.95 40.27 35.97
N ASP A 817 -41.91 40.75 36.77
CA ASP A 817 -42.94 39.92 37.41
C ASP A 817 -44.18 39.63 36.55
N GLU A 818 -44.23 40.11 35.30
CA GLU A 818 -45.39 39.94 34.41
C GLU A 818 -45.67 38.48 33.93
N PRO A 819 -44.68 37.62 33.59
CA PRO A 819 -44.95 36.26 33.13
C PRO A 819 -45.18 35.26 34.28
N THR A 820 -46.02 34.25 34.02
CA THR A 820 -46.33 33.19 34.99
C THR A 820 -45.18 32.19 35.14
N ASP A 821 -45.01 31.63 36.35
CA ASP A 821 -43.92 30.69 36.67
C ASP A 821 -43.91 29.45 35.77
N ASP A 822 -45.07 28.96 35.36
CA ASP A 822 -45.17 27.81 34.46
C ASP A 822 -44.62 28.12 33.06
N ARG A 823 -44.70 29.38 32.62
CA ARG A 823 -44.16 29.81 31.32
C ARG A 823 -42.64 29.99 31.40
N LEU A 824 -42.13 30.53 32.50
CA LEU A 824 -40.68 30.66 32.75
C LEU A 824 -40.01 29.29 32.93
N LYS A 825 -40.63 28.38 33.69
CA LYS A 825 -40.19 26.99 33.84
C LYS A 825 -40.12 26.27 32.51
N SER A 826 -41.14 26.42 31.68
CA SER A 826 -41.19 25.83 30.33
C SER A 826 -40.10 26.39 29.42
N LEU A 827 -39.77 27.69 29.55
CA LEU A 827 -38.70 28.34 28.79
C LEU A 827 -37.31 27.91 29.24
N LEU A 828 -37.08 27.79 30.55
CA LEU A 828 -35.84 27.26 31.14
C LEU A 828 -35.61 25.81 30.73
N MET A 829 -36.65 24.97 30.79
CA MET A 829 -36.56 23.58 30.32
C MET A 829 -36.28 23.48 28.82
N ALA A 830 -36.90 24.34 27.99
CA ALA A 830 -36.64 24.38 26.55
C ALA A 830 -35.26 24.97 26.18
N ALA A 831 -34.62 25.69 27.12
CA ALA A 831 -33.30 26.28 26.97
C ALA A 831 -32.20 25.49 27.69
N ASP A 832 -32.46 24.22 28.05
CA ASP A 832 -31.54 23.33 28.77
C ASP A 832 -31.03 23.94 30.10
N MET A 833 -31.91 24.63 30.83
CA MET A 833 -31.64 25.25 32.14
C MET A 833 -30.61 26.40 32.13
N ASP A 834 -30.24 26.94 30.96
CA ASP A 834 -29.37 28.11 30.81
C ASP A 834 -30.17 29.42 30.81
N ILE A 835 -29.92 30.30 31.81
CA ILE A 835 -30.62 31.58 31.97
C ILE A 835 -30.37 32.54 30.80
N ASN A 836 -29.13 32.67 30.33
CA ASN A 836 -28.80 33.63 29.27
C ASN A 836 -29.49 33.23 27.96
N ARG A 837 -29.56 31.93 27.70
CA ARG A 837 -30.28 31.37 26.55
C ARG A 837 -31.78 31.55 26.70
N ALA A 838 -32.35 31.28 27.88
CA ALA A 838 -33.78 31.47 28.17
C ALA A 838 -34.21 32.94 28.06
N VAL A 839 -33.40 33.88 28.56
CA VAL A 839 -33.64 35.33 28.45
C VAL A 839 -33.61 35.79 27.00
N ASN A 840 -32.63 35.32 26.21
CA ASN A 840 -32.57 35.62 24.78
C ASN A 840 -33.77 35.06 24.00
N PHE A 841 -34.28 33.89 24.37
CA PHE A 841 -35.52 33.35 23.80
C PHE A 841 -36.76 34.14 24.22
N PHE A 842 -36.80 34.67 25.45
CA PHE A 842 -37.92 35.48 25.93
C PHE A 842 -38.03 36.81 25.19
N PHE A 843 -36.90 37.51 24.98
CA PHE A 843 -36.87 38.80 24.28
C PHE A 843 -36.69 38.68 22.75
N GLY A 844 -36.34 37.48 22.25
CA GLY A 844 -36.09 37.20 20.84
C GLY A 844 -37.32 36.92 19.99
N VAL A 845 -38.53 36.96 20.57
CA VAL A 845 -39.79 36.90 19.82
C VAL A 845 -40.31 38.31 19.57
N GLY A 846 -39.73 38.93 18.54
CA GLY A 846 -40.30 40.03 17.77
C GLY A 846 -40.47 39.59 16.33
#